data_AF-A0A6I4ZHX5-F1
#
_entry.id   AF-A0A6I4ZHX5-F1
#
_cell.length_a   1.000
_cell.length_b   1.000
_cell.length_c   1.000
_cell.angle_alpha   90.00
_cell.angle_beta   90.00
_cell.angle_gamma   90.00
#
_symmetry.space_group_name_H-M   'P 1'
#
loop_
_entity.id
_entity.type
_entity.pdbx_description
1 polymer ?
#
loop_
_entity_poly.entity_id
_entity_poly.type
_entity_poly.pdbx_seq_one_letter_code
_entity_poly.pdbx_strand_id
1 'polypeptide(L)'
;MPNGTTITATKVTAPPAWALMERQLFSLMEESARQYTSKYAERGGATLLAEDLDDLYEQFYNFGLFYALGAADDMLDLHLQQWNATNRISDQTINHRPIHNNHTKTFTPAQHNEFWGMNHPMEWHHLGEGLMAWYDMGVADPTISENARRSRRFAAMYIGEDPESDLWDAGKRIIRSPFQSSQGPVLEGDVHWANTMLLAGRYLGGEVNYYGVRASLYPIVPHLEAHWFQNPQRRAYIVDLFNKLVLQRDTPNTLAAAALVTDAYLYTGDDKYKQWVLDYLEAWIDRTNKNGGITPDNVDHDGVIGGGREGVFWGGQYGWNHYQGYNIMFHGINTAVECALMLTGDYEYLDLLRSQLKVIVDAAKIEDDGQLITPVRYGPEGWILTPPVGRGMNDGIPSRGVMQGPSPMRAQEMMHLYHASMDSQDYEFITHIRDQDVRRDWNEVGDRLGEKNGGETEFSRFQYYDGKNPDWPMKILTAEYNEAISKYEEMMEDERLPYDIITTNQMPQHLVLTKGLTQVTMGTPQATYNGGLMRSTVRYFDKDRGRAGLPPNTAALVDEIRPDGAGIQLVNTNHGETRRVIVQAGAFGEHDFTEVAFHREGDDGDTVLPVHGKAFVVELPPSTAIRLNAGMNRYVNKPSYAFPWHGESIPIPFHE
;
A
#
# COMPACT_ATOMS: atom_id res chain seq x y z
N MET A 1 11.33 7.26 -27.56
CA MET A 1 11.10 6.06 -28.41
C MET A 1 11.03 6.41 -29.90
N PRO A 2 12.15 6.69 -30.59
CA PRO A 2 12.10 7.06 -32.01
C PRO A 2 11.76 5.90 -32.96
N ASN A 3 12.02 4.63 -32.58
CA ASN A 3 11.96 3.47 -33.48
C ASN A 3 11.14 2.27 -32.94
N GLY A 4 10.26 2.45 -31.95
CA GLY A 4 9.47 1.33 -31.39
C GLY A 4 8.33 0.88 -32.31
N THR A 5 7.94 -0.40 -32.22
CA THR A 5 6.79 -0.96 -32.95
C THR A 5 5.56 -0.07 -32.76
N THR A 6 4.93 0.34 -33.88
CA THR A 6 3.75 1.20 -33.87
C THR A 6 2.58 0.45 -34.50
N ILE A 7 1.47 0.40 -33.77
CA ILE A 7 0.21 -0.24 -34.15
C ILE A 7 -0.83 0.86 -34.34
N THR A 8 -1.54 0.85 -35.47
CA THR A 8 -2.63 1.82 -35.72
C THR A 8 -3.97 1.10 -35.64
N ALA A 9 -4.88 1.59 -34.80
CA ALA A 9 -6.26 1.12 -34.77
C ALA A 9 -6.99 1.53 -36.04
N THR A 10 -7.70 0.60 -36.66
CA THR A 10 -8.44 0.85 -37.92
C THR A 10 -9.94 0.86 -37.73
N LYS A 11 -10.44 0.17 -36.70
CA LYS A 11 -11.87 -0.02 -36.47
C LYS A 11 -12.50 1.22 -35.87
N VAL A 12 -13.31 1.92 -36.66
CA VAL A 12 -14.18 3.00 -36.16
C VAL A 12 -15.40 2.38 -35.49
N THR A 13 -15.66 2.73 -34.24
CA THR A 13 -16.77 2.15 -33.48
C THR A 13 -17.31 3.09 -32.42
N ALA A 14 -18.56 2.88 -32.02
CA ALA A 14 -19.10 3.56 -30.85
C ALA A 14 -18.29 3.14 -29.61
N PRO A 15 -17.79 4.08 -28.78
CA PRO A 15 -17.10 3.72 -27.56
C PRO A 15 -17.98 2.82 -26.68
N PRO A 16 -17.44 1.72 -26.13
CA PRO A 16 -18.19 0.88 -25.20
C PRO A 16 -18.53 1.66 -23.92
N ALA A 17 -19.60 1.23 -23.24
CA ALA A 17 -20.12 1.94 -22.07
C ALA A 17 -19.07 2.13 -20.95
N TRP A 18 -18.25 1.10 -20.69
CA TRP A 18 -17.18 1.18 -19.70
C TRP A 18 -16.16 2.28 -20.02
N ALA A 19 -15.83 2.49 -21.30
CA ALA A 19 -14.85 3.50 -21.70
C ALA A 19 -15.37 4.92 -21.46
N LEU A 20 -16.67 5.13 -21.69
CA LEU A 20 -17.32 6.41 -21.38
C LEU A 20 -17.41 6.64 -19.87
N MET A 21 -17.79 5.60 -19.10
CA MET A 21 -17.86 5.68 -17.63
C MET A 21 -16.49 5.94 -17.01
N GLU A 22 -15.44 5.28 -17.48
CA GLU A 22 -14.05 5.53 -17.07
C GLU A 22 -13.71 7.02 -17.24
N ARG A 23 -13.96 7.59 -18.43
CA ARG A 23 -13.68 9.02 -18.66
C ARG A 23 -14.54 9.96 -17.84
N GLN A 24 -15.80 9.61 -17.57
CA GLN A 24 -16.68 10.38 -16.68
C GLN A 24 -16.17 10.36 -15.23
N LEU A 25 -15.70 9.21 -14.75
CA LEU A 25 -15.09 9.07 -13.43
C LEU A 25 -13.81 9.93 -13.31
N PHE A 26 -12.94 9.93 -14.33
CA PHE A 26 -11.80 10.87 -14.39
C PHE A 26 -12.26 12.33 -14.23
N SER A 27 -13.23 12.78 -15.04
CA SER A 27 -13.70 14.17 -14.99
C SER A 27 -14.29 14.56 -13.64
N LEU A 28 -15.08 13.69 -13.01
CA LEU A 28 -15.65 13.91 -11.68
C LEU A 28 -14.55 14.05 -10.62
N MET A 29 -13.57 13.14 -10.61
CA MET A 29 -12.51 13.17 -9.59
C MET A 29 -11.54 14.33 -9.78
N GLU A 30 -11.25 14.73 -11.03
CA GLU A 30 -10.47 15.93 -11.32
C GLU A 30 -11.16 17.20 -10.79
N GLU A 31 -12.47 17.33 -10.99
CA GLU A 31 -13.24 18.44 -10.40
C GLU A 31 -13.24 18.37 -8.88
N SER A 32 -13.48 17.19 -8.33
CA SER A 32 -13.54 16.95 -6.89
C SER A 32 -12.24 17.33 -6.19
N ALA A 33 -11.09 16.93 -6.74
CA ALA A 33 -9.77 17.25 -6.19
C ALA A 33 -9.52 18.77 -6.11
N ARG A 34 -9.92 19.53 -7.14
CA ARG A 34 -9.78 21.00 -7.16
C ARG A 34 -10.67 21.66 -6.11
N GLN A 35 -11.92 21.23 -6.00
CA GLN A 35 -12.84 21.76 -5.00
C GLN A 35 -12.39 21.40 -3.58
N TYR A 36 -11.95 20.15 -3.38
CA TYR A 36 -11.47 19.66 -2.09
C TYR A 36 -10.31 20.48 -1.56
N THR A 37 -9.26 20.61 -2.37
CA THR A 37 -8.06 21.39 -1.98
C THR A 37 -8.40 22.87 -1.78
N SER A 38 -9.27 23.45 -2.61
CA SER A 38 -9.70 24.85 -2.43
C SER A 38 -10.51 25.08 -1.16
N LYS A 39 -11.28 24.08 -0.69
CA LYS A 39 -12.20 24.22 0.45
C LYS A 39 -11.55 23.83 1.77
N TYR A 40 -10.71 22.80 1.76
CA TYR A 40 -10.16 22.19 2.97
C TYR A 40 -8.64 22.31 3.10
N ALA A 41 -8.00 23.15 2.29
CA ALA A 41 -6.60 23.53 2.49
C ALA A 41 -6.42 25.05 2.42
N GLU A 42 -5.37 25.52 3.08
CA GLU A 42 -4.88 26.88 2.89
C GLU A 42 -4.35 27.06 1.46
N ARG A 43 -4.30 28.30 0.97
CA ARG A 43 -3.71 28.60 -0.36
C ARG A 43 -2.25 28.14 -0.50
N GLY A 44 -1.55 27.95 0.63
CA GLY A 44 -0.19 27.40 0.68
C GLY A 44 -0.12 25.86 0.68
N GLY A 45 -1.26 25.17 0.58
CA GLY A 45 -1.42 23.71 0.48
C GLY A 45 -1.63 22.97 1.81
N ALA A 46 -1.49 23.65 2.95
CA ALA A 46 -1.63 22.98 4.24
C ALA A 46 -3.10 22.60 4.47
N THR A 47 -3.41 21.32 4.70
CA THR A 47 -4.78 20.86 4.99
C THR A 47 -5.31 21.49 6.27
N LEU A 48 -6.61 21.73 6.38
CA LEU A 48 -7.21 22.26 7.62
C LEU A 48 -7.34 21.20 8.73
N LEU A 49 -6.90 19.95 8.48
CA LEU A 49 -6.82 18.87 9.45
C LEU A 49 -5.66 19.11 10.43
N ALA A 50 -5.88 18.78 11.70
CA ALA A 50 -4.87 18.73 12.75
C ALA A 50 -4.87 17.33 13.36
N GLU A 51 -4.02 16.44 12.85
CA GLU A 51 -3.93 15.05 13.28
C GLU A 51 -2.48 14.55 13.12
N ASP A 52 -2.27 13.25 13.35
CA ASP A 52 -1.01 12.55 13.12
C ASP A 52 -0.53 12.74 11.65
N LEU A 53 0.78 12.64 11.46
CA LEU A 53 1.41 13.06 10.21
C LEU A 53 1.00 12.22 9.00
N ASP A 54 0.81 10.92 9.19
CA ASP A 54 0.25 9.98 8.22
C ASP A 54 -1.13 10.45 7.75
N ASP A 55 -2.06 10.73 8.67
CA ASP A 55 -3.42 11.21 8.37
C ASP A 55 -3.42 12.49 7.51
N LEU A 56 -2.39 13.34 7.63
CA LEU A 56 -2.24 14.53 6.78
C LEU A 56 -1.90 14.16 5.33
N TYR A 57 -1.01 13.20 5.12
CA TYR A 57 -0.65 12.70 3.78
C TYR A 57 -1.80 11.92 3.14
N GLU A 58 -2.58 11.19 3.93
CA GLU A 58 -3.76 10.45 3.46
C GLU A 58 -4.83 11.34 2.82
N GLN A 59 -4.80 12.66 3.04
CA GLN A 59 -5.78 13.57 2.44
C GLN A 59 -5.61 13.73 0.93
N PHE A 60 -4.47 13.31 0.36
CA PHE A 60 -4.15 13.52 -1.06
C PHE A 60 -3.28 12.41 -1.67
N TYR A 61 -3.14 11.26 -1.01
CA TYR A 61 -2.19 10.22 -1.41
C TYR A 61 -2.37 9.75 -2.86
N ASN A 62 -3.62 9.58 -3.32
CA ASN A 62 -3.89 9.09 -4.67
C ASN A 62 -3.67 10.12 -5.79
N PHE A 63 -3.37 11.40 -5.51
CA PHE A 63 -3.33 12.42 -6.55
C PHE A 63 -2.19 12.17 -7.56
N GLY A 64 -1.04 11.69 -7.08
CA GLY A 64 0.11 11.33 -7.92
C GLY A 64 -0.22 10.15 -8.84
N LEU A 65 -0.77 9.07 -8.30
CA LEU A 65 -1.21 7.92 -9.11
C LEU A 65 -2.33 8.29 -10.08
N PHE A 66 -3.27 9.15 -9.68
CA PHE A 66 -4.34 9.61 -10.55
C PHE A 66 -3.81 10.41 -11.75
N TYR A 67 -2.82 11.28 -11.53
CA TYR A 67 -2.06 11.90 -12.63
C TYR A 67 -1.39 10.83 -13.50
N ALA A 68 -0.72 9.85 -12.90
CA ALA A 68 -0.02 8.78 -13.61
C ALA A 68 -0.94 7.83 -14.39
N LEU A 69 -2.23 7.80 -14.07
CA LEU A 69 -3.28 7.10 -14.82
C LEU A 69 -3.75 7.90 -16.05
N GLY A 70 -3.58 9.22 -16.06
CA GLY A 70 -3.94 10.10 -17.19
C GLY A 70 -4.86 11.28 -16.83
N ALA A 71 -4.94 11.64 -15.55
CA ALA A 71 -5.70 12.83 -15.12
C ALA A 71 -5.00 14.14 -15.53
N ALA A 72 -5.70 15.26 -15.41
CA ALA A 72 -5.19 16.60 -15.72
C ALA A 72 -3.86 16.95 -15.04
N ASP A 73 -3.07 17.84 -15.67
CA ASP A 73 -1.70 18.19 -15.20
C ASP A 73 -1.67 18.70 -13.76
N ASP A 74 -2.69 19.48 -13.41
CA ASP A 74 -2.78 20.12 -12.11
C ASP A 74 -2.99 19.14 -10.96
N MET A 75 -3.30 17.85 -11.22
CA MET A 75 -3.34 16.83 -10.18
C MET A 75 -1.96 16.58 -9.57
N LEU A 76 -0.89 16.57 -10.38
CA LEU A 76 0.48 16.45 -9.89
C LEU A 76 0.92 17.73 -9.16
N ASP A 77 0.54 18.89 -9.69
CA ASP A 77 0.84 20.18 -9.04
C ASP A 77 0.19 20.27 -7.65
N LEU A 78 -1.09 19.87 -7.53
CA LEU A 78 -1.79 19.79 -6.25
C LEU A 78 -1.10 18.80 -5.32
N HIS A 79 -0.76 17.60 -5.81
CA HIS A 79 -0.07 16.59 -5.00
C HIS A 79 1.24 17.13 -4.40
N LEU A 80 2.10 17.74 -5.24
CA LEU A 80 3.36 18.34 -4.80
C LEU A 80 3.15 19.50 -3.84
N GLN A 81 2.14 20.33 -4.08
CA GLN A 81 1.79 21.44 -3.20
C GLN A 81 1.37 20.95 -1.81
N GLN A 82 0.48 19.96 -1.73
CA GLN A 82 0.02 19.40 -0.47
C GLN A 82 1.14 18.67 0.28
N TRP A 83 1.97 17.89 -0.43
CA TRP A 83 3.13 17.19 0.15
C TRP A 83 4.11 18.18 0.78
N ASN A 84 4.53 19.20 0.03
CA ASN A 84 5.47 20.21 0.51
C ASN A 84 4.88 21.07 1.64
N ALA A 85 3.58 21.35 1.60
CA ALA A 85 2.91 22.06 2.68
C ALA A 85 2.83 21.24 3.96
N THR A 86 2.49 19.94 3.85
CA THR A 86 2.46 19.00 4.98
C THR A 86 3.84 18.90 5.63
N ASN A 87 4.90 18.78 4.83
CA ASN A 87 6.26 18.80 5.36
C ASN A 87 6.58 20.10 6.11
N ARG A 88 6.25 21.25 5.50
CA ARG A 88 6.54 22.57 6.08
C ARG A 88 5.81 22.80 7.41
N ILE A 89 4.54 22.42 7.51
CA ILE A 89 3.78 22.63 8.75
C ILE A 89 4.28 21.70 9.85
N SER A 90 4.68 20.47 9.50
CA SER A 90 5.06 19.41 10.44
C SER A 90 6.51 19.44 10.89
N ASP A 91 7.34 20.32 10.31
CA ASP A 91 8.74 20.49 10.67
C ASP A 91 8.90 20.92 12.15
N GLN A 92 9.68 20.16 12.91
CA GLN A 92 9.87 20.41 14.34
C GLN A 92 10.59 21.72 14.69
N THR A 93 11.28 22.33 13.74
CA THR A 93 12.04 23.57 13.96
C THR A 93 11.16 24.82 13.91
N ILE A 94 9.91 24.69 13.45
CA ILE A 94 8.99 25.81 13.25
C ILE A 94 7.61 25.48 13.86
N ASN A 95 7.11 26.32 14.76
CA ASN A 95 5.72 26.20 15.19
C ASN A 95 4.78 26.94 14.23
N HIS A 96 4.22 26.22 13.25
CA HIS A 96 3.36 26.81 12.22
C HIS A 96 1.93 27.13 12.72
N ARG A 97 1.42 26.45 13.77
CA ARG A 97 0.00 26.54 14.19
C ARG A 97 -0.19 26.95 15.68
N PRO A 98 0.15 28.20 16.06
CA PRO A 98 0.23 28.60 17.47
C PRO A 98 -1.11 28.79 18.21
N ILE A 99 -2.21 29.12 17.52
CA ILE A 99 -3.47 29.59 18.15
C ILE A 99 -4.41 28.42 18.52
N HIS A 100 -4.21 27.23 17.96
CA HIS A 100 -5.13 26.09 18.11
C HIS A 100 -4.47 24.85 18.74
N ASN A 101 -3.32 25.02 19.40
CA ASN A 101 -2.59 23.95 20.10
C ASN A 101 -3.23 23.49 21.43
N ASN A 102 -4.46 23.90 21.75
CA ASN A 102 -5.16 23.54 22.99
C ASN A 102 -6.33 22.55 22.79
N HIS A 103 -6.56 22.07 21.56
CA HIS A 103 -7.57 21.05 21.31
C HIS A 103 -7.03 19.64 21.62
N THR A 104 -7.90 18.72 22.01
CA THR A 104 -7.59 17.32 22.38
C THR A 104 -7.04 16.44 21.23
N LYS A 105 -6.83 17.04 20.05
CA LYS A 105 -6.24 16.49 18.82
C LYS A 105 -5.32 17.58 18.27
N THR A 106 -4.11 17.64 18.82
CA THR A 106 -3.20 18.77 18.63
C THR A 106 -2.37 18.56 17.38
N PHE A 107 -2.28 19.59 16.54
CA PHE A 107 -1.19 19.66 15.56
C PHE A 107 0.14 19.65 16.31
N THR A 108 0.93 18.59 16.15
CA THR A 108 2.23 18.44 16.79
C THR A 108 3.29 18.41 15.71
N PRO A 109 4.30 19.31 15.76
CA PRO A 109 5.44 19.18 14.87
C PRO A 109 6.07 17.80 15.01
N ALA A 110 5.95 17.01 13.95
CA ALA A 110 6.15 15.56 13.94
C ALA A 110 7.36 15.14 13.10
N GLN A 111 8.00 16.07 12.40
CA GLN A 111 9.05 15.76 11.45
C GLN A 111 10.41 16.34 11.80
N HIS A 112 11.43 15.58 11.44
CA HIS A 112 12.82 16.01 11.36
C HIS A 112 13.39 15.57 10.01
N ASN A 113 14.01 16.50 9.28
CA ASN A 113 14.55 16.25 7.93
C ASN A 113 13.50 15.70 6.93
N GLU A 114 12.26 16.23 6.96
CA GLU A 114 11.12 15.83 6.10
C GLU A 114 10.66 14.36 6.27
N PHE A 115 10.99 13.74 7.40
CA PHE A 115 10.53 12.39 7.77
C PHE A 115 10.11 12.40 9.25
N TRP A 116 9.37 11.38 9.72
CA TRP A 116 8.94 11.28 11.12
C TRP A 116 10.12 11.44 12.09
N GLY A 117 10.01 12.39 13.03
CA GLY A 117 11.04 12.73 14.01
C GLY A 117 10.84 12.04 15.35
N MET A 118 11.81 12.15 16.25
CA MET A 118 11.79 11.49 17.57
C MET A 118 10.68 12.02 18.50
N ASN A 119 10.09 13.17 18.19
CA ASN A 119 8.91 13.69 18.90
C ASN A 119 7.62 12.96 18.51
N HIS A 120 7.61 12.29 17.36
CA HIS A 120 6.47 11.55 16.83
C HIS A 120 6.92 10.30 16.04
N PRO A 121 7.66 9.37 16.69
CA PRO A 121 8.13 8.16 16.04
C PRO A 121 6.95 7.21 15.81
N MET A 122 7.01 6.46 14.72
CA MET A 122 5.91 5.59 14.30
C MET A 122 6.40 4.20 13.94
N GLU A 123 5.51 3.22 14.02
CA GLU A 123 5.75 1.90 13.47
C GLU A 123 5.26 1.81 12.02
N TRP A 124 5.73 0.80 11.28
CA TRP A 124 5.62 0.81 9.82
C TRP A 124 4.19 0.85 9.29
N HIS A 125 3.23 0.29 10.01
CA HIS A 125 1.83 0.28 9.58
C HIS A 125 1.38 1.72 9.30
N HIS A 126 1.54 2.64 10.26
CA HIS A 126 1.18 4.06 10.12
C HIS A 126 2.18 4.85 9.25
N LEU A 127 3.49 4.59 9.37
CA LEU A 127 4.48 5.22 8.47
C LEU A 127 4.13 4.98 6.99
N GLY A 128 3.76 3.75 6.68
CA GLY A 128 3.43 3.30 5.33
C GLY A 128 2.19 3.96 4.74
N GLU A 129 1.19 4.31 5.56
CA GLU A 129 -0.05 4.98 5.10
C GLU A 129 0.27 6.33 4.45
N GLY A 130 1.16 7.10 5.07
CA GLY A 130 1.63 8.37 4.51
C GLY A 130 2.60 8.20 3.33
N LEU A 131 3.38 7.12 3.28
CA LEU A 131 4.37 6.87 2.22
C LEU A 131 3.74 6.45 0.88
N MET A 132 2.47 6.07 0.84
CA MET A 132 1.77 5.88 -0.44
C MET A 132 1.80 7.15 -1.30
N ALA A 133 1.55 8.31 -0.68
CA ALA A 133 1.65 9.60 -1.34
C ALA A 133 3.06 9.85 -1.89
N TRP A 134 4.09 9.34 -1.20
CA TRP A 134 5.49 9.50 -1.59
C TRP A 134 5.83 8.72 -2.87
N TYR A 135 5.55 7.41 -2.90
CA TYR A 135 5.95 6.54 -4.00
C TYR A 135 5.31 6.92 -5.34
N ASP A 136 4.07 7.42 -5.29
CA ASP A 136 3.34 7.86 -6.47
C ASP A 136 4.01 9.03 -7.20
N MET A 137 4.87 9.82 -6.56
CA MET A 137 5.62 10.89 -7.24
C MET A 137 6.65 10.35 -8.21
N GLY A 138 7.34 9.25 -7.89
CA GLY A 138 8.27 8.61 -8.83
C GLY A 138 7.55 7.97 -10.01
N VAL A 139 6.36 7.42 -9.76
CA VAL A 139 5.46 6.94 -10.82
C VAL A 139 4.99 8.13 -11.68
N ALA A 140 4.58 9.25 -11.09
CA ALA A 140 4.04 10.40 -11.81
C ALA A 140 5.09 11.17 -12.62
N ASP A 141 6.21 11.55 -12.00
CA ASP A 141 7.32 12.27 -12.64
C ASP A 141 8.65 12.03 -11.89
N PRO A 142 9.52 11.18 -12.42
CA PRO A 142 10.80 10.87 -11.78
C PRO A 142 11.88 11.92 -12.04
N THR A 143 11.60 12.97 -12.82
CA THR A 143 12.59 14.00 -13.15
C THR A 143 12.70 15.08 -12.08
N ILE A 144 11.86 15.04 -11.04
CA ILE A 144 11.89 15.98 -9.92
C ILE A 144 13.11 15.70 -9.03
N SER A 145 14.12 16.56 -9.11
CA SER A 145 15.40 16.38 -8.40
C SER A 145 15.27 16.35 -6.88
N GLU A 146 14.35 17.13 -6.32
CA GLU A 146 14.06 17.11 -4.89
C GLU A 146 13.57 15.73 -4.44
N ASN A 147 12.77 15.05 -5.29
CA ASN A 147 12.25 13.74 -4.96
C ASN A 147 13.34 12.66 -5.03
N ALA A 148 14.17 12.70 -6.07
CA ALA A 148 15.31 11.78 -6.15
C ALA A 148 16.31 11.96 -4.99
N ARG A 149 16.48 13.19 -4.47
CA ARG A 149 17.26 13.48 -3.26
C ARG A 149 16.58 12.89 -2.01
N ARG A 150 15.27 13.08 -1.85
CA ARG A 150 14.46 12.52 -0.76
C ARG A 150 14.56 10.99 -0.72
N SER A 151 14.39 10.29 -1.85
CA SER A 151 14.52 8.81 -1.91
C SER A 151 15.85 8.34 -1.34
N ARG A 152 16.97 8.93 -1.77
CA ARG A 152 18.31 8.59 -1.28
C ARG A 152 18.47 8.88 0.21
N ARG A 153 18.04 10.06 0.67
CA ARG A 153 18.14 10.46 2.08
C ARG A 153 17.31 9.53 2.97
N PHE A 154 16.07 9.22 2.57
CA PHE A 154 15.22 8.33 3.34
C PHE A 154 15.80 6.92 3.38
N ALA A 155 16.26 6.38 2.25
CA ALA A 155 16.92 5.08 2.22
C ALA A 155 18.19 5.04 3.08
N ALA A 156 18.98 6.12 3.14
CA ALA A 156 20.19 6.21 3.96
C ALA A 156 19.94 5.89 5.44
N MET A 157 18.78 6.27 5.98
CA MET A 157 18.37 5.96 7.36
C MET A 157 18.26 4.44 7.61
N TYR A 158 17.81 3.69 6.60
CA TYR A 158 17.55 2.25 6.69
C TYR A 158 18.74 1.40 6.29
N ILE A 159 19.66 1.92 5.46
CA ILE A 159 20.84 1.18 5.02
C ILE A 159 22.10 1.47 5.84
N GLY A 160 21.99 2.32 6.88
CA GLY A 160 23.10 2.67 7.78
C GLY A 160 24.08 3.69 7.20
N GLU A 161 23.62 4.49 6.23
CA GLU A 161 24.42 5.57 5.61
C GLU A 161 24.11 6.96 6.19
N ASP A 162 23.00 7.12 6.93
CA ASP A 162 22.68 8.36 7.63
C ASP A 162 23.40 8.41 8.99
N PRO A 163 24.34 9.36 9.22
CA PRO A 163 25.05 9.46 10.49
C PRO A 163 24.18 9.90 11.68
N GLU A 164 22.98 10.44 11.44
CA GLU A 164 22.03 10.80 12.50
C GLU A 164 21.15 9.62 12.93
N SER A 165 21.10 8.55 12.13
CA SER A 165 20.20 7.42 12.36
C SER A 165 20.96 6.10 12.50
N ASP A 166 20.90 5.51 13.68
CA ASP A 166 21.43 4.17 13.98
C ASP A 166 20.33 3.09 13.93
N LEU A 167 19.31 3.26 13.07
CA LEU A 167 18.18 2.34 12.91
C LEU A 167 18.59 0.91 12.54
N TRP A 168 19.54 0.80 11.60
CA TRP A 168 19.94 -0.46 10.98
C TRP A 168 21.22 -1.03 11.59
N ASP A 169 21.15 -2.29 12.03
CA ASP A 169 22.32 -3.09 12.36
C ASP A 169 22.67 -4.01 11.18
N ALA A 170 23.67 -3.62 10.40
CA ALA A 170 24.13 -4.40 9.25
C ALA A 170 24.75 -5.77 9.62
N GLY A 171 25.36 -5.88 10.81
CA GLY A 171 25.97 -7.14 11.26
C GLY A 171 24.95 -8.20 11.63
N LYS A 172 23.76 -7.76 12.08
CA LYS A 172 22.65 -8.62 12.51
C LYS A 172 21.48 -8.65 11.53
N ARG A 173 21.49 -7.77 10.53
CA ARG A 173 20.44 -7.58 9.53
C ARG A 173 19.08 -7.31 10.20
N ILE A 174 19.05 -6.28 11.06
CA ILE A 174 17.92 -5.95 11.94
C ILE A 174 17.64 -4.45 11.95
N ILE A 175 16.35 -4.11 11.93
CA ILE A 175 15.87 -2.80 12.35
C ILE A 175 15.63 -2.85 13.86
N ARG A 176 16.29 -1.96 14.60
CA ARG A 176 16.45 -2.11 16.06
C ARG A 176 15.20 -1.83 16.90
N SER A 177 14.14 -1.31 16.31
CA SER A 177 12.87 -1.06 17.00
C SER A 177 11.70 -1.13 16.02
N PRO A 178 10.50 -1.59 16.44
CA PRO A 178 9.31 -1.40 15.62
C PRO A 178 8.97 0.09 15.45
N PHE A 179 9.40 0.97 16.37
CA PHE A 179 9.15 2.42 16.30
C PHE A 179 10.38 3.16 15.82
N GLN A 180 10.22 3.90 14.73
CA GLN A 180 11.30 4.42 13.91
C GLN A 180 11.13 5.93 13.72
N SER A 181 12.25 6.61 13.56
CA SER A 181 12.30 8.04 13.24
C SER A 181 13.53 8.33 12.37
N SER A 182 13.60 9.52 11.78
CA SER A 182 14.79 9.97 11.06
C SER A 182 16.02 10.15 11.93
N GLN A 183 15.87 10.11 13.25
CA GLN A 183 16.94 10.26 14.22
C GLN A 183 17.33 8.93 14.89
N GLY A 184 16.83 7.81 14.38
CA GLY A 184 17.11 6.48 14.95
C GLY A 184 15.89 5.76 15.52
N PRO A 185 16.12 4.57 16.12
CA PRO A 185 15.10 3.74 16.74
C PRO A 185 14.69 4.27 18.12
N VAL A 186 13.43 4.05 18.50
CA VAL A 186 13.00 4.28 19.89
C VAL A 186 13.26 3.01 20.70
N LEU A 187 14.17 3.11 21.68
CA LEU A 187 14.58 1.96 22.51
C LEU A 187 14.04 2.00 23.93
N GLU A 188 13.51 3.15 24.35
CA GLU A 188 12.94 3.36 25.69
C GLU A 188 11.62 4.13 25.58
N GLY A 189 10.63 3.69 26.35
CA GLY A 189 9.34 4.34 26.48
C GLY A 189 9.02 4.61 27.95
N ASP A 190 8.00 5.43 28.17
CA ASP A 190 7.53 5.76 29.50
C ASP A 190 6.34 4.88 29.93
N VAL A 191 5.82 5.16 31.13
CA VAL A 191 4.67 4.46 31.70
C VAL A 191 3.40 4.62 30.85
N HIS A 192 3.19 5.78 30.21
CA HIS A 192 2.00 6.03 29.40
C HIS A 192 2.06 5.24 28.10
N TRP A 193 3.23 5.17 27.48
CA TRP A 193 3.43 4.42 26.26
C TRP A 193 3.31 2.91 26.51
N ALA A 194 3.92 2.39 27.58
CA ALA A 194 3.74 1.02 27.99
C ALA A 194 2.24 0.70 28.22
N ASN A 195 1.49 1.60 28.87
CA ASN A 195 0.06 1.44 29.07
C ASN A 195 -0.73 1.44 27.74
N THR A 196 -0.36 2.29 26.79
CA THR A 196 -0.95 2.35 25.45
C THR A 196 -0.67 1.07 24.65
N MET A 197 0.54 0.50 24.71
CA MET A 197 0.85 -0.69 23.91
C MET A 197 0.36 -1.98 24.56
N LEU A 198 0.43 -2.11 25.88
CA LEU A 198 0.05 -3.34 26.58
C LEU A 198 -1.46 -3.45 26.80
N LEU A 199 -2.16 -2.32 27.01
CA LEU A 199 -3.58 -2.26 27.37
C LEU A 199 -4.42 -1.35 26.46
N ALA A 200 -3.84 -0.67 25.46
CA ALA A 200 -4.54 0.36 24.67
C ALA A 200 -5.16 1.47 25.53
N GLY A 201 -4.64 1.74 26.73
CA GLY A 201 -5.17 2.80 27.57
C GLY A 201 -4.63 4.17 27.13
N ARG A 202 -5.51 5.07 26.68
CA ARG A 202 -5.13 6.42 26.19
C ARG A 202 -4.47 7.29 27.26
N TYR A 203 -4.75 7.01 28.53
CA TYR A 203 -4.12 7.62 29.69
C TYR A 203 -4.21 6.65 30.87
N LEU A 204 -3.41 6.88 31.92
CA LEU A 204 -3.38 6.00 33.10
C LEU A 204 -4.71 6.06 33.86
N GLY A 205 -5.28 4.89 34.15
CA GLY A 205 -6.58 4.77 34.82
C GLY A 205 -7.79 5.08 33.92
N GLY A 206 -7.56 5.41 32.64
CA GLY A 206 -8.61 5.55 31.63
C GLY A 206 -9.08 4.20 31.10
N GLU A 207 -10.10 4.23 30.24
CA GLU A 207 -10.62 3.02 29.58
C GLU A 207 -9.50 2.24 28.87
N VAL A 208 -9.45 0.93 29.11
CA VAL A 208 -8.44 0.01 28.57
C VAL A 208 -9.06 -1.02 27.61
N ASN A 209 -8.25 -1.92 27.10
CA ASN A 209 -8.67 -3.13 26.42
C ASN A 209 -8.11 -4.36 27.17
N TYR A 210 -8.03 -5.51 26.51
CA TYR A 210 -7.35 -6.69 27.04
C TYR A 210 -5.82 -6.51 27.06
N TYR A 211 -5.15 -7.24 27.95
CA TYR A 211 -3.70 -7.32 27.97
C TYR A 211 -3.18 -8.13 26.78
N GLY A 212 -2.21 -7.58 26.05
CA GLY A 212 -1.77 -8.14 24.76
C GLY A 212 -2.41 -7.45 23.56
N VAL A 213 -3.20 -6.39 23.77
CA VAL A 213 -3.95 -5.76 22.69
C VAL A 213 -3.09 -5.15 21.59
N ARG A 214 -1.89 -4.62 21.85
CA ARG A 214 -0.95 -4.22 20.78
C ARG A 214 0.40 -4.90 20.94
N ALA A 215 0.83 -5.14 22.17
CA ALA A 215 1.98 -5.96 22.51
C ALA A 215 1.75 -6.70 23.83
N SER A 216 2.50 -7.76 24.07
CA SER A 216 2.46 -8.56 25.30
C SER A 216 3.85 -8.66 25.93
N LEU A 217 3.92 -8.95 27.23
CA LEU A 217 5.16 -9.31 27.95
C LEU A 217 5.14 -10.79 28.40
N TYR A 218 4.22 -11.59 27.83
CA TYR A 218 4.21 -13.04 27.99
C TYR A 218 5.55 -13.65 27.50
N PRO A 219 6.09 -14.69 28.17
CA PRO A 219 5.54 -15.41 29.32
C PRO A 219 5.90 -14.80 30.68
N ILE A 220 6.81 -13.81 30.72
CA ILE A 220 7.36 -13.24 31.95
C ILE A 220 6.27 -12.58 32.81
N VAL A 221 5.32 -11.91 32.14
CA VAL A 221 4.10 -11.39 32.78
C VAL A 221 2.90 -12.07 32.12
N PRO A 222 2.39 -13.18 32.67
CA PRO A 222 1.25 -13.89 32.10
C PRO A 222 -0.05 -13.07 32.17
N HIS A 223 -0.15 -12.21 33.18
CA HIS A 223 -1.29 -11.34 33.43
C HIS A 223 -0.77 -9.98 33.89
N LEU A 224 -1.30 -8.91 33.30
CA LEU A 224 -1.04 -7.53 33.70
C LEU A 224 -2.29 -6.93 34.33
N GLU A 225 -2.18 -6.60 35.61
CA GLU A 225 -3.20 -5.89 36.36
C GLU A 225 -3.44 -4.48 35.79
N ALA A 226 -4.68 -4.00 35.75
CA ALA A 226 -5.01 -2.76 35.03
C ALA A 226 -4.39 -1.50 35.67
N HIS A 227 -4.14 -1.56 36.98
CA HIS A 227 -3.54 -0.49 37.79
C HIS A 227 -2.05 -0.72 38.09
N TRP A 228 -1.34 -1.52 37.28
CA TRP A 228 0.08 -1.89 37.47
C TRP A 228 1.01 -0.70 37.74
N PHE A 229 0.65 0.48 37.23
CA PHE A 229 1.40 1.72 37.35
C PHE A 229 1.35 2.39 38.73
N GLN A 230 0.41 2.00 39.61
CA GLN A 230 0.24 2.64 40.93
C GLN A 230 1.36 2.28 41.91
N ASN A 231 1.91 1.07 41.81
CA ASN A 231 3.05 0.64 42.60
C ASN A 231 4.36 1.06 41.91
N PRO A 232 5.22 1.91 42.50
CA PRO A 232 6.42 2.41 41.82
C PRO A 232 7.41 1.34 41.38
N GLN A 233 7.58 0.27 42.17
CA GLN A 233 8.49 -0.83 41.85
C GLN A 233 7.94 -1.68 40.70
N ARG A 234 6.65 -2.00 40.73
CA ARG A 234 5.96 -2.73 39.65
C ARG A 234 5.97 -1.91 38.36
N ARG A 235 5.70 -0.61 38.45
CA ARG A 235 5.79 0.31 37.32
C ARG A 235 7.16 0.28 36.66
N ALA A 236 8.23 0.43 37.45
CA ALA A 236 9.59 0.39 36.93
C ALA A 236 9.92 -0.96 36.26
N TYR A 237 9.49 -2.07 36.88
CA TYR A 237 9.68 -3.41 36.34
C TYR A 237 8.94 -3.62 34.99
N ILE A 238 7.68 -3.21 34.88
CA ILE A 238 6.90 -3.35 33.64
C ILE A 238 7.47 -2.46 32.53
N VAL A 239 7.92 -1.24 32.84
CA VAL A 239 8.53 -0.35 31.85
C VAL A 239 9.87 -0.92 31.35
N ASP A 240 10.72 -1.45 32.23
CA ASP A 240 11.97 -2.11 31.83
C ASP A 240 11.72 -3.32 30.91
N LEU A 241 10.71 -4.14 31.25
CA LEU A 241 10.30 -5.24 30.38
C LEU A 241 9.70 -4.75 29.06
N PHE A 242 8.89 -3.70 29.05
CA PHE A 242 8.33 -3.13 27.82
C PHE A 242 9.44 -2.67 26.88
N ASN A 243 10.43 -1.93 27.40
CA ASN A 243 11.57 -1.48 26.62
C ASN A 243 12.33 -2.66 26.02
N LYS A 244 12.68 -3.66 26.85
CA LYS A 244 13.44 -4.84 26.39
C LYS A 244 12.65 -5.72 25.43
N LEU A 245 11.39 -6.02 25.74
CA LEU A 245 10.63 -7.07 25.05
C LEU A 245 9.81 -6.55 23.87
N VAL A 246 9.57 -5.24 23.76
CA VAL A 246 8.75 -4.63 22.70
C VAL A 246 9.54 -3.60 21.89
N LEU A 247 10.14 -2.60 22.55
CA LEU A 247 10.82 -1.51 21.83
C LEU A 247 12.19 -1.93 21.27
N GLN A 248 12.89 -2.84 21.94
CA GLN A 248 14.21 -3.34 21.51
C GLN A 248 14.07 -4.64 20.71
N ARG A 249 13.17 -4.63 19.73
CA ARG A 249 12.84 -5.77 18.87
C ARG A 249 12.73 -5.36 17.41
N ASP A 250 12.93 -6.31 16.53
CA ASP A 250 12.44 -6.25 15.16
C ASP A 250 11.14 -7.03 15.02
N THR A 251 10.31 -6.65 14.05
CA THR A 251 8.99 -7.26 13.79
C THR A 251 8.75 -7.36 12.28
N PRO A 252 8.01 -8.37 11.78
CA PRO A 252 7.82 -8.53 10.34
C PRO A 252 7.04 -7.38 9.67
N ASN A 253 6.37 -6.53 10.45
CA ASN A 253 5.76 -5.29 9.94
C ASN A 253 6.80 -4.35 9.30
N THR A 254 8.02 -4.30 9.85
CA THR A 254 9.09 -3.42 9.34
C THR A 254 9.67 -3.90 8.00
N LEU A 255 9.33 -5.11 7.53
CA LEU A 255 9.69 -5.59 6.19
C LEU A 255 9.21 -4.67 5.07
N ALA A 256 8.12 -3.92 5.27
CA ALA A 256 7.67 -2.95 4.26
C ALA A 256 8.65 -1.77 4.06
N ALA A 257 9.70 -1.62 4.89
CA ALA A 257 10.86 -0.78 4.59
C ALA A 257 11.57 -1.15 3.28
N ALA A 258 11.39 -2.38 2.80
CA ALA A 258 11.82 -2.80 1.48
C ALA A 258 11.30 -1.88 0.37
N ALA A 259 10.06 -1.37 0.45
CA ALA A 259 9.52 -0.44 -0.54
C ALA A 259 10.26 0.91 -0.54
N LEU A 260 10.56 1.45 0.65
CA LEU A 260 11.28 2.72 0.79
C LEU A 260 12.70 2.64 0.22
N VAL A 261 13.40 1.52 0.46
CA VAL A 261 14.75 1.31 -0.10
C VAL A 261 14.69 0.98 -1.59
N THR A 262 13.67 0.24 -2.04
CA THR A 262 13.44 -0.05 -3.46
C THR A 262 13.11 1.21 -4.26
N ASP A 263 12.37 2.16 -3.67
CA ASP A 263 12.12 3.48 -4.28
C ASP A 263 13.44 4.19 -4.66
N ALA A 264 14.43 4.17 -3.76
CA ALA A 264 15.76 4.70 -4.08
C ALA A 264 16.45 3.91 -5.20
N TYR A 265 16.33 2.57 -5.24
CA TYR A 265 16.81 1.76 -6.36
C TYR A 265 16.16 2.18 -7.70
N LEU A 266 14.85 2.40 -7.72
CA LEU A 266 14.14 2.75 -8.95
C LEU A 266 14.61 4.09 -9.55
N TYR A 267 15.09 5.01 -8.71
CA TYR A 267 15.70 6.27 -9.14
C TYR A 267 17.16 6.13 -9.59
N THR A 268 17.95 5.27 -8.95
CA THR A 268 19.42 5.27 -9.12
C THR A 268 19.98 4.08 -9.89
N GLY A 269 19.33 2.93 -9.82
CA GLY A 269 19.86 1.63 -10.26
C GLY A 269 21.05 1.11 -9.43
N ASP A 270 21.31 1.70 -8.25
CA ASP A 270 22.46 1.32 -7.40
C ASP A 270 22.19 0.02 -6.65
N ASP A 271 23.02 -1.00 -6.92
CA ASP A 271 22.86 -2.35 -6.40
C ASP A 271 22.94 -2.43 -4.86
N LYS A 272 23.47 -1.41 -4.16
CA LYS A 272 23.47 -1.39 -2.69
C LYS A 272 22.06 -1.43 -2.09
N TYR A 273 21.10 -0.74 -2.73
CA TYR A 273 19.71 -0.71 -2.27
C TYR A 273 19.07 -2.08 -2.47
N LYS A 274 19.29 -2.69 -3.63
CA LYS A 274 18.86 -4.06 -3.90
C LYS A 274 19.45 -5.04 -2.88
N GLN A 275 20.75 -4.98 -2.63
CA GLN A 275 21.41 -5.89 -1.70
C GLN A 275 20.85 -5.75 -0.28
N TRP A 276 20.57 -4.54 0.18
CA TRP A 276 19.95 -4.32 1.49
C TRP A 276 18.56 -4.96 1.59
N VAL A 277 17.71 -4.80 0.57
CA VAL A 277 16.37 -5.40 0.52
C VAL A 277 16.46 -6.92 0.65
N LEU A 278 17.38 -7.54 -0.10
CA LEU A 278 17.58 -8.99 -0.06
C LEU A 278 18.16 -9.44 1.29
N ASP A 279 19.21 -8.79 1.79
CA ASP A 279 19.82 -9.12 3.08
C ASP A 279 18.78 -9.08 4.21
N TYR A 280 17.89 -8.09 4.19
CA TYR A 280 16.87 -7.93 5.21
C TYR A 280 15.76 -8.98 5.09
N LEU A 281 15.22 -9.19 3.89
CA LEU A 281 14.16 -10.19 3.64
C LEU A 281 14.66 -11.61 3.89
N GLU A 282 15.84 -11.98 3.39
CA GLU A 282 16.45 -13.30 3.60
C GLU A 282 16.66 -13.61 5.08
N ALA A 283 17.02 -12.60 5.90
CA ALA A 283 17.12 -12.79 7.34
C ALA A 283 15.76 -13.17 7.97
N TRP A 284 14.66 -12.60 7.48
CA TRP A 284 13.31 -12.98 7.90
C TRP A 284 12.85 -14.33 7.36
N ILE A 285 13.25 -14.71 6.14
CA ILE A 285 13.04 -16.07 5.60
C ILE A 285 13.76 -17.10 6.49
N ASP A 286 15.03 -16.86 6.82
CA ASP A 286 15.82 -17.70 7.71
C ASP A 286 15.18 -17.86 9.09
N ARG A 287 14.69 -16.76 9.67
CA ARG A 287 14.01 -16.77 10.97
C ARG A 287 12.70 -17.56 10.90
N THR A 288 11.93 -17.39 9.83
CA THR A 288 10.69 -18.14 9.57
C THR A 288 10.98 -19.64 9.46
N ASN A 289 12.00 -20.03 8.69
CA ASN A 289 12.43 -21.42 8.56
C ASN A 289 12.86 -22.03 9.91
N LYS A 290 13.66 -21.31 10.70
CA LYS A 290 14.08 -21.73 12.05
C LYS A 290 12.90 -21.84 13.04
N ASN A 291 11.81 -21.11 12.78
CA ASN A 291 10.59 -21.13 13.59
C ASN A 291 9.54 -22.12 13.08
N GLY A 292 9.91 -23.09 12.22
CA GLY A 292 8.99 -24.11 11.74
C GLY A 292 8.00 -23.63 10.68
N GLY A 293 8.35 -22.59 9.92
CA GLY A 293 7.56 -22.09 8.79
C GLY A 293 6.58 -20.96 9.13
N ILE A 294 6.46 -20.58 10.41
CA ILE A 294 5.68 -19.40 10.83
C ILE A 294 6.62 -18.23 11.11
N THR A 295 6.35 -17.07 10.52
CA THR A 295 7.18 -15.88 10.74
C THR A 295 7.03 -15.44 12.19
N PRO A 296 8.13 -15.36 12.97
CA PRO A 296 8.07 -14.87 14.35
C PRO A 296 7.67 -13.38 14.35
N ASP A 297 6.97 -12.92 15.39
CA ASP A 297 6.57 -11.50 15.49
C ASP A 297 7.50 -10.65 16.35
N ASN A 298 8.56 -11.26 16.88
CA ASN A 298 9.58 -10.57 17.67
C ASN A 298 10.94 -11.27 17.56
N VAL A 299 11.97 -10.46 17.33
CA VAL A 299 13.37 -10.87 17.24
C VAL A 299 14.21 -9.85 18.01
N ASP A 300 15.13 -10.31 18.86
CA ASP A 300 16.03 -9.41 19.58
C ASP A 300 17.20 -8.92 18.73
N HIS A 301 17.99 -7.96 19.24
CA HIS A 301 19.15 -7.41 18.53
C HIS A 301 20.27 -8.42 18.26
N ASP A 302 20.25 -9.58 18.90
CA ASP A 302 21.19 -10.66 18.60
C ASP A 302 20.71 -11.58 17.47
N GLY A 303 19.49 -11.38 16.97
CA GLY A 303 18.85 -12.22 15.96
C GLY A 303 18.12 -13.43 16.55
N VAL A 304 17.88 -13.44 17.87
CA VAL A 304 17.24 -14.54 18.57
C VAL A 304 15.73 -14.35 18.59
N ILE A 305 15.03 -15.35 18.03
CA ILE A 305 13.57 -15.45 18.04
C ILE A 305 13.10 -15.62 19.49
N GLY A 306 12.18 -14.77 19.95
CA GLY A 306 11.74 -14.81 21.34
C GLY A 306 12.88 -14.54 22.34
N GLY A 307 13.94 -13.86 21.90
CA GLY A 307 15.08 -13.51 22.75
C GLY A 307 14.62 -12.72 23.97
N GLY A 308 15.05 -13.10 25.17
CA GLY A 308 14.55 -12.52 26.42
C GLY A 308 13.06 -12.80 26.73
N ARG A 309 12.35 -13.60 25.92
CA ARG A 309 10.96 -14.08 26.12
C ARG A 309 10.87 -15.60 26.28
N GLU A 310 11.92 -16.22 26.82
CA GLU A 310 11.99 -17.67 27.03
C GLU A 310 11.71 -18.48 25.74
N GLY A 311 12.04 -17.92 24.57
CA GLY A 311 11.83 -18.55 23.26
C GLY A 311 10.42 -18.40 22.68
N VAL A 312 9.53 -17.64 23.33
CA VAL A 312 8.18 -17.38 22.79
C VAL A 312 8.26 -16.45 21.57
N PHE A 313 7.96 -17.00 20.39
CA PHE A 313 8.07 -16.31 19.09
C PHE A 313 6.94 -15.30 18.80
N TRP A 314 5.92 -15.25 19.66
CA TRP A 314 4.75 -14.39 19.50
C TRP A 314 4.60 -13.35 20.63
N GLY A 315 3.79 -12.31 20.40
CA GLY A 315 3.47 -11.27 21.37
C GLY A 315 4.29 -9.98 21.24
N GLY A 316 5.04 -9.82 20.14
CA GLY A 316 5.66 -8.56 19.73
C GLY A 316 4.66 -7.46 19.36
N GLN A 317 5.19 -6.30 18.97
CA GLN A 317 4.37 -5.14 18.58
C GLN A 317 3.52 -5.48 17.35
N TYR A 318 2.20 -5.32 17.47
CA TYR A 318 1.21 -5.69 16.45
C TYR A 318 1.42 -7.10 15.87
N GLY A 319 1.91 -8.03 16.71
CA GLY A 319 2.21 -9.40 16.32
C GLY A 319 1.00 -10.34 16.38
N TRP A 320 1.24 -11.65 16.37
CA TRP A 320 0.21 -12.69 16.33
C TRP A 320 -0.81 -12.64 17.47
N ASN A 321 -0.51 -12.02 18.62
CA ASN A 321 -1.48 -11.88 19.70
C ASN A 321 -2.50 -10.74 19.46
N HIS A 322 -2.18 -9.81 18.57
CA HIS A 322 -3.02 -8.68 18.22
C HIS A 322 -4.14 -9.08 17.25
N TYR A 323 -5.33 -8.50 17.41
CA TYR A 323 -6.50 -8.84 16.58
C TYR A 323 -6.40 -8.40 15.11
N GLN A 324 -5.57 -7.39 14.80
CA GLN A 324 -5.15 -7.05 13.42
C GLN A 324 -3.71 -7.48 13.14
N GLY A 325 -3.12 -8.33 13.99
CA GLY A 325 -1.68 -8.60 13.92
C GLY A 325 -1.27 -9.28 12.62
N TYR A 326 -1.99 -10.33 12.24
CA TYR A 326 -1.76 -10.99 10.95
C TYR A 326 -1.92 -10.01 9.78
N ASN A 327 -2.85 -9.04 9.87
CA ASN A 327 -3.06 -8.03 8.85
C ASN A 327 -1.80 -7.16 8.67
N ILE A 328 -1.35 -6.56 9.77
CA ILE A 328 -0.20 -5.66 9.83
C ILE A 328 1.10 -6.37 9.40
N MET A 329 1.33 -7.59 9.92
CA MET A 329 2.52 -8.36 9.55
C MET A 329 2.51 -8.76 8.07
N PHE A 330 1.35 -9.15 7.54
CA PHE A 330 1.25 -9.67 6.18
C PHE A 330 1.44 -8.58 5.13
N HIS A 331 1.02 -7.34 5.38
CA HIS A 331 1.34 -6.23 4.50
C HIS A 331 2.87 -6.00 4.42
N GLY A 332 3.57 -6.05 5.56
CA GLY A 332 5.04 -6.00 5.61
C GLY A 332 5.69 -7.08 4.74
N ILE A 333 5.25 -8.32 4.91
CA ILE A 333 5.74 -9.48 4.16
C ILE A 333 5.41 -9.34 2.66
N ASN A 334 4.16 -9.02 2.32
CA ASN A 334 3.69 -8.87 0.93
C ASN A 334 4.53 -7.83 0.18
N THR A 335 4.68 -6.64 0.77
CA THR A 335 5.49 -5.57 0.18
C THR A 335 6.93 -6.00 -0.06
N ALA A 336 7.57 -6.70 0.90
CA ALA A 336 8.95 -7.13 0.76
C ALA A 336 9.15 -8.20 -0.32
N VAL A 337 8.29 -9.21 -0.39
CA VAL A 337 8.41 -10.27 -1.41
C VAL A 337 8.14 -9.73 -2.82
N GLU A 338 7.20 -8.79 -2.97
CA GLU A 338 6.93 -8.11 -4.25
C GLU A 338 8.12 -7.25 -4.70
N CYS A 339 8.78 -6.56 -3.76
CA CYS A 339 10.01 -5.81 -4.03
C CYS A 339 11.14 -6.75 -4.45
N ALA A 340 11.37 -7.83 -3.72
CA ALA A 340 12.43 -8.80 -4.03
C ALA A 340 12.22 -9.46 -5.39
N LEU A 341 11.01 -9.93 -5.70
CA LEU A 341 10.67 -10.47 -7.03
C LEU A 341 10.94 -9.44 -8.13
N MET A 342 10.53 -8.19 -7.95
CA MET A 342 10.75 -7.15 -8.95
C MET A 342 12.23 -6.83 -9.17
N LEU A 343 13.04 -6.87 -8.11
CA LEU A 343 14.48 -6.59 -8.18
C LEU A 343 15.31 -7.75 -8.74
N THR A 344 14.80 -8.98 -8.68
CA THR A 344 15.57 -10.20 -8.96
C THR A 344 15.03 -11.05 -10.10
N GLY A 345 13.71 -11.02 -10.34
CA GLY A 345 13.01 -12.00 -11.15
C GLY A 345 12.89 -13.39 -10.52
N ASP A 346 13.25 -13.52 -9.24
CA ASP A 346 13.23 -14.78 -8.52
C ASP A 346 11.89 -14.99 -7.80
N TYR A 347 11.14 -15.99 -8.25
CA TYR A 347 9.83 -16.33 -7.73
C TYR A 347 9.90 -17.06 -6.38
N GLU A 348 11.07 -17.56 -5.96
CA GLU A 348 11.24 -18.25 -4.66
C GLU A 348 10.97 -17.31 -3.48
N TYR A 349 11.20 -15.99 -3.62
CA TYR A 349 10.87 -15.03 -2.57
C TYR A 349 9.38 -15.01 -2.21
N LEU A 350 8.49 -15.36 -3.15
CA LEU A 350 7.05 -15.43 -2.89
C LEU A 350 6.67 -16.56 -1.91
N ASP A 351 7.56 -17.54 -1.71
CA ASP A 351 7.29 -18.67 -0.81
C ASP A 351 7.13 -18.25 0.64
N LEU A 352 7.75 -17.13 1.06
CA LEU A 352 7.51 -16.58 2.38
C LEU A 352 6.03 -16.22 2.56
N LEU A 353 5.44 -15.49 1.62
CA LEU A 353 4.01 -15.12 1.70
C LEU A 353 3.11 -16.36 1.60
N ARG A 354 3.40 -17.28 0.66
CA ARG A 354 2.68 -18.57 0.53
C ARG A 354 2.65 -19.33 1.85
N SER A 355 3.79 -19.43 2.53
CA SER A 355 3.88 -20.16 3.79
C SER A 355 3.01 -19.52 4.88
N GLN A 356 2.92 -18.19 4.95
CA GLN A 356 2.11 -17.51 5.95
C GLN A 356 0.60 -17.63 5.66
N LEU A 357 0.19 -17.55 4.40
CA LEU A 357 -1.20 -17.83 4.00
C LEU A 357 -1.59 -19.26 4.34
N LYS A 358 -0.69 -20.21 4.07
CA LYS A 358 -0.90 -21.63 4.41
C LYS A 358 -1.05 -21.83 5.92
N VAL A 359 -0.20 -21.21 6.74
CA VAL A 359 -0.27 -21.31 8.21
C VAL A 359 -1.64 -20.91 8.75
N ILE A 360 -2.24 -19.85 8.20
CA ILE A 360 -3.56 -19.36 8.63
C ILE A 360 -4.69 -20.28 8.15
N VAL A 361 -4.62 -20.78 6.93
CA VAL A 361 -5.63 -21.70 6.38
C VAL A 361 -5.56 -23.08 7.04
N ASP A 362 -4.36 -23.59 7.36
CA ASP A 362 -4.19 -24.85 8.09
C ASP A 362 -4.80 -24.79 9.50
N ALA A 363 -4.90 -23.58 10.06
CA ALA A 363 -5.51 -23.32 11.36
C ALA A 363 -7.00 -22.91 11.27
N ALA A 364 -7.57 -22.88 10.06
CA ALA A 364 -8.95 -22.49 9.83
C ALA A 364 -9.95 -23.53 10.36
N LYS A 365 -11.20 -23.09 10.49
CA LYS A 365 -12.34 -23.92 10.85
C LYS A 365 -13.44 -23.75 9.81
N ILE A 366 -14.09 -24.85 9.42
CA ILE A 366 -15.35 -24.83 8.67
C ILE A 366 -16.49 -24.82 9.68
N GLU A 367 -17.39 -23.85 9.58
CA GLU A 367 -18.60 -23.74 10.41
C GLU A 367 -19.74 -24.63 9.88
N ASP A 368 -20.81 -24.78 10.66
CA ASP A 368 -21.90 -25.73 10.37
C ASP A 368 -22.62 -25.45 9.03
N ASP A 369 -22.55 -24.21 8.53
CA ASP A 369 -23.11 -23.81 7.24
C ASP A 369 -22.14 -23.94 6.06
N GLY A 370 -20.91 -24.42 6.31
CA GLY A 370 -19.86 -24.58 5.30
C GLY A 370 -18.92 -23.39 5.16
N GLN A 371 -19.09 -22.32 5.94
CA GLN A 371 -18.19 -21.17 5.89
C GLN A 371 -16.81 -21.50 6.49
N LEU A 372 -15.74 -21.26 5.73
CA LEU A 372 -14.38 -21.24 6.26
C LEU A 372 -14.12 -19.92 6.98
N ILE A 373 -13.68 -20.01 8.23
CA ILE A 373 -13.18 -18.90 9.05
C ILE A 373 -11.74 -19.17 9.47
N THR A 374 -10.91 -18.14 9.42
CA THR A 374 -9.51 -18.21 9.81
C THR A 374 -9.30 -17.57 11.20
N PRO A 375 -8.32 -18.04 11.99
CA PRO A 375 -7.96 -17.38 13.23
C PRO A 375 -7.26 -16.05 12.94
N VAL A 376 -7.49 -15.06 13.80
CA VAL A 376 -6.83 -13.75 13.71
C VAL A 376 -5.80 -13.52 14.82
N ARG A 377 -5.70 -14.45 15.78
CA ARG A 377 -4.77 -14.37 16.93
C ARG A 377 -4.15 -15.71 17.31
N TYR A 378 -2.99 -15.63 17.93
CA TYR A 378 -2.23 -16.71 18.56
C TYR A 378 -1.94 -16.38 20.03
N GLY A 379 -1.95 -17.39 20.91
CA GLY A 379 -1.68 -17.24 22.34
C GLY A 379 -1.07 -18.49 22.96
N PRO A 380 -1.05 -18.58 24.31
CA PRO A 380 -0.46 -19.69 25.04
C PRO A 380 -1.03 -21.06 24.65
N GLU A 381 -2.33 -21.13 24.33
CA GLU A 381 -3.01 -22.34 23.89
C GLU A 381 -2.99 -22.55 22.37
N GLY A 382 -2.26 -21.72 21.61
CA GLY A 382 -2.21 -21.77 20.14
C GLY A 382 -3.16 -20.79 19.45
N TRP A 383 -3.71 -21.18 18.30
CA TRP A 383 -4.63 -20.36 17.51
C TRP A 383 -5.96 -20.12 18.23
N ILE A 384 -6.40 -18.86 18.26
CA ILE A 384 -7.61 -18.45 18.98
C ILE A 384 -8.78 -18.34 17.99
N LEU A 385 -9.69 -19.32 18.05
CA LEU A 385 -10.90 -19.41 17.24
C LEU A 385 -12.18 -19.05 18.01
N THR A 386 -12.06 -18.47 19.20
CA THR A 386 -13.21 -18.02 19.97
C THR A 386 -13.66 -16.62 19.53
N PRO A 387 -14.97 -16.30 19.62
CA PRO A 387 -15.48 -14.95 19.37
C PRO A 387 -14.73 -13.87 20.18
N PRO A 388 -14.74 -12.61 19.71
CA PRO A 388 -14.06 -11.53 20.39
C PRO A 388 -14.65 -11.27 21.78
N VAL A 389 -13.81 -10.81 22.70
CA VAL A 389 -14.25 -10.43 24.05
C VAL A 389 -15.00 -9.10 23.98
N GLY A 390 -16.25 -9.06 24.45
CA GLY A 390 -17.06 -7.84 24.45
C GLY A 390 -16.58 -6.78 25.45
N ARG A 391 -17.27 -5.64 25.49
CA ARG A 391 -17.06 -4.61 26.51
C ARG A 391 -17.26 -5.20 27.91
N GLY A 392 -16.48 -4.73 28.88
CA GLY A 392 -16.52 -5.26 30.23
C GLY A 392 -15.82 -4.36 31.25
N MET A 393 -15.40 -4.96 32.35
CA MET A 393 -14.60 -4.32 33.39
C MET A 393 -13.32 -5.13 33.62
N ASN A 394 -12.19 -4.46 33.75
CA ASN A 394 -10.90 -5.01 34.12
C ASN A 394 -10.39 -4.27 35.36
N ASP A 395 -10.36 -4.93 36.52
CA ASP A 395 -10.02 -4.33 37.82
C ASP A 395 -10.73 -2.98 38.10
N GLY A 396 -12.03 -2.92 37.78
CA GLY A 396 -12.86 -1.72 37.96
C GLY A 396 -12.65 -0.63 36.91
N ILE A 397 -11.78 -0.83 35.92
CA ILE A 397 -11.63 0.03 34.74
C ILE A 397 -12.51 -0.50 33.61
N PRO A 398 -13.30 0.34 32.92
CA PRO A 398 -14.00 -0.08 31.71
C PRO A 398 -13.04 -0.64 30.65
N SER A 399 -13.43 -1.76 30.04
CA SER A 399 -12.71 -2.39 28.93
C SER A 399 -13.53 -2.28 27.65
N ARG A 400 -12.88 -1.85 26.55
CA ARG A 400 -13.50 -1.71 25.22
C ARG A 400 -13.81 -3.05 24.54
N GLY A 401 -13.11 -4.11 24.91
CA GLY A 401 -13.19 -5.41 24.23
C GLY A 401 -12.48 -5.44 22.87
N VAL A 402 -12.49 -6.61 22.25
CA VAL A 402 -11.97 -6.86 20.90
C VAL A 402 -13.09 -6.65 19.90
N MET A 403 -12.79 -6.04 18.75
CA MET A 403 -13.80 -5.85 17.70
C MET A 403 -13.71 -6.88 16.57
N GLN A 404 -12.56 -7.57 16.41
CA GLN A 404 -12.35 -8.59 15.39
C GLN A 404 -12.11 -9.96 16.02
N GLY A 405 -12.94 -10.93 15.66
CA GLY A 405 -12.73 -12.35 15.94
C GLY A 405 -12.29 -13.10 14.68
N PRO A 406 -12.35 -14.43 14.70
CA PRO A 406 -12.21 -15.25 13.49
C PRO A 406 -13.13 -14.75 12.38
N SER A 407 -12.61 -14.66 11.17
CA SER A 407 -13.33 -14.11 10.02
C SER A 407 -13.03 -14.93 8.77
N PRO A 408 -13.83 -14.81 7.69
CA PRO A 408 -13.40 -15.28 6.38
C PRO A 408 -12.03 -14.69 6.00
N MET A 409 -11.29 -15.40 5.16
CA MET A 409 -10.01 -14.93 4.67
C MET A 409 -10.21 -13.68 3.80
N ARG A 410 -9.35 -12.67 4.01
CA ARG A 410 -9.34 -11.44 3.20
C ARG A 410 -8.61 -11.66 1.88
N ALA A 411 -8.94 -10.87 0.86
CA ALA A 411 -8.44 -11.09 -0.49
C ALA A 411 -7.00 -10.63 -0.70
N GLN A 412 -6.59 -9.55 -0.03
CA GLN A 412 -5.41 -8.77 -0.40
C GLN A 412 -4.18 -9.64 -0.69
N GLU A 413 -3.66 -10.39 0.28
CA GLU A 413 -2.40 -11.12 0.10
C GLU A 413 -2.50 -12.23 -0.95
N MET A 414 -3.59 -12.99 -0.97
CA MET A 414 -3.73 -14.07 -1.94
C MET A 414 -3.84 -13.53 -3.37
N MET A 415 -4.47 -12.36 -3.55
CA MET A 415 -4.64 -11.74 -4.86
C MET A 415 -3.37 -11.04 -5.34
N HIS A 416 -2.61 -10.41 -4.43
CA HIS A 416 -1.26 -9.92 -4.71
C HIS A 416 -0.31 -11.06 -5.08
N LEU A 417 -0.31 -12.13 -4.28
CA LEU A 417 0.51 -13.31 -4.53
C LEU A 417 0.22 -13.91 -5.91
N TYR A 418 -1.05 -14.15 -6.24
CA TYR A 418 -1.43 -14.70 -7.54
C TYR A 418 -1.12 -13.74 -8.69
N HIS A 419 -1.29 -12.43 -8.52
CA HIS A 419 -0.86 -11.48 -9.53
C HIS A 419 0.66 -11.52 -9.75
N ALA A 420 1.44 -11.55 -8.68
CA ALA A 420 2.90 -11.63 -8.74
C ALA A 420 3.39 -12.95 -9.37
N SER A 421 2.77 -14.08 -9.03
CA SER A 421 3.21 -15.39 -9.51
C SER A 421 2.62 -15.77 -10.87
N MET A 422 1.31 -15.57 -11.06
CA MET A 422 0.47 -16.25 -12.06
C MET A 422 0.61 -17.78 -12.02
N ASP A 423 0.96 -18.35 -10.87
CA ASP A 423 1.15 -19.79 -10.70
C ASP A 423 -0.19 -20.52 -10.48
N SER A 424 -0.30 -21.73 -11.04
CA SER A 424 -1.45 -22.61 -10.83
C SER A 424 -1.71 -22.94 -9.37
N GLN A 425 -0.68 -23.10 -8.53
CA GLN A 425 -0.82 -23.39 -7.11
C GLN A 425 -1.55 -22.25 -6.38
N ASP A 426 -1.24 -21.00 -6.72
CA ASP A 426 -1.83 -19.83 -6.08
C ASP A 426 -3.28 -19.62 -6.57
N TYR A 427 -3.56 -19.94 -7.85
CA TYR A 427 -4.94 -20.01 -8.37
C TYR A 427 -5.77 -21.09 -7.66
N GLU A 428 -5.23 -22.30 -7.51
CA GLU A 428 -5.88 -23.41 -6.82
C GLU A 428 -6.17 -23.06 -5.36
N PHE A 429 -5.25 -22.36 -4.69
CA PHE A 429 -5.46 -21.83 -3.35
C PHE A 429 -6.65 -20.86 -3.29
N ILE A 430 -6.69 -19.84 -4.16
CA ILE A 430 -7.79 -18.86 -4.19
C ILE A 430 -9.13 -19.53 -4.46
N THR A 431 -9.18 -20.44 -5.44
CA THR A 431 -10.42 -21.14 -5.78
C THR A 431 -10.89 -22.07 -4.66
N HIS A 432 -9.98 -22.72 -3.94
CA HIS A 432 -10.32 -23.46 -2.72
C HIS A 432 -10.96 -22.55 -1.66
N ILE A 433 -10.40 -21.36 -1.42
CA ILE A 433 -10.98 -20.39 -0.48
C ILE A 433 -12.36 -19.92 -0.95
N ARG A 434 -12.51 -19.57 -2.23
CA ARG A 434 -13.80 -19.19 -2.82
C ARG A 434 -14.88 -20.24 -2.60
N ASP A 435 -14.55 -21.50 -2.85
CA ASP A 435 -15.51 -22.60 -2.76
C ASP A 435 -15.96 -22.88 -1.31
N GLN A 436 -15.22 -22.38 -0.32
CA GLN A 436 -15.54 -22.45 1.11
C GLN A 436 -16.01 -21.10 1.71
N ASP A 437 -16.09 -20.04 0.92
CA ASP A 437 -16.57 -18.72 1.33
C ASP A 437 -18.07 -18.56 0.98
N VAL A 438 -18.88 -19.43 1.55
CA VAL A 438 -20.29 -19.64 1.16
C VAL A 438 -21.23 -18.47 1.49
N ARG A 439 -20.80 -17.54 2.35
CA ARG A 439 -21.61 -16.38 2.76
C ARG A 439 -21.41 -15.15 1.86
N ARG A 440 -20.37 -15.11 1.02
CA ARG A 440 -20.04 -13.96 0.16
C ARG A 440 -20.31 -14.29 -1.31
N ASP A 441 -20.97 -13.38 -2.03
CA ASP A 441 -20.96 -13.43 -3.50
C ASP A 441 -19.70 -12.73 -4.02
N TRP A 442 -18.77 -13.51 -4.57
CA TRP A 442 -17.54 -12.98 -5.12
C TRP A 442 -17.75 -12.13 -6.39
N ASN A 443 -18.93 -12.12 -7.01
CA ASN A 443 -19.20 -11.27 -8.17
C ASN A 443 -19.63 -9.85 -7.78
N GLU A 444 -20.01 -9.62 -6.53
CA GLU A 444 -20.43 -8.31 -6.04
C GLU A 444 -19.23 -7.39 -5.85
N VAL A 445 -19.37 -6.15 -6.32
CA VAL A 445 -18.46 -5.07 -5.96
C VAL A 445 -18.94 -4.55 -4.61
N GLY A 446 -18.26 -4.96 -3.53
CA GLY A 446 -18.72 -4.71 -2.16
C GLY A 446 -18.92 -3.23 -1.82
N ASP A 447 -19.67 -2.96 -0.75
CA ASP A 447 -20.16 -1.63 -0.36
C ASP A 447 -19.10 -0.70 0.27
N ARG A 448 -17.82 -1.11 0.30
CA ARG A 448 -16.73 -0.40 1.01
C ARG A 448 -15.56 -0.11 0.08
N LEU A 449 -15.79 0.73 -0.93
CA LEU A 449 -14.77 1.07 -1.93
C LEU A 449 -13.61 1.89 -1.34
N GLY A 450 -13.88 2.71 -0.32
CA GLY A 450 -12.87 3.44 0.44
C GLY A 450 -12.11 2.61 1.48
N GLU A 451 -12.32 1.29 1.55
CA GLU A 451 -11.52 0.45 2.44
C GLU A 451 -10.07 0.35 1.93
N LYS A 452 -9.12 0.24 2.86
CA LYS A 452 -7.68 0.34 2.64
C LYS A 452 -6.92 -1.00 2.62
N ASN A 453 -7.29 -1.99 3.45
CA ASN A 453 -6.44 -3.12 3.87
C ASN A 453 -7.08 -4.53 3.79
N GLY A 454 -8.32 -4.64 3.31
CA GLY A 454 -9.08 -5.89 3.15
C GLY A 454 -9.07 -6.47 1.74
N GLY A 455 -8.89 -5.63 0.71
CA GLY A 455 -8.89 -6.06 -0.69
C GLY A 455 -10.28 -6.45 -1.21
N GLU A 456 -11.36 -5.87 -0.67
CA GLU A 456 -12.75 -6.28 -0.99
C GLU A 456 -13.09 -6.28 -2.50
N THR A 457 -12.54 -5.35 -3.27
CA THR A 457 -12.73 -5.30 -4.74
C THR A 457 -12.02 -6.42 -5.49
N GLU A 458 -11.01 -7.04 -4.89
CA GLU A 458 -10.20 -8.07 -5.55
C GLU A 458 -10.98 -9.36 -5.76
N PHE A 459 -11.98 -9.67 -4.92
CA PHE A 459 -12.85 -10.84 -5.11
C PHE A 459 -13.57 -10.79 -6.47
N SER A 460 -14.20 -9.64 -6.78
CA SER A 460 -14.94 -9.45 -8.03
C SER A 460 -14.04 -9.26 -9.24
N ARG A 461 -12.86 -8.68 -9.06
CA ARG A 461 -11.81 -8.64 -10.09
C ARG A 461 -11.31 -10.03 -10.44
N PHE A 462 -11.04 -10.89 -9.45
CA PHE A 462 -10.62 -12.26 -9.70
C PHE A 462 -11.66 -13.03 -10.53
N GLN A 463 -12.94 -12.88 -10.19
CA GLN A 463 -14.03 -13.50 -10.93
C GLN A 463 -14.14 -13.00 -12.38
N TYR A 464 -13.73 -11.76 -12.66
CA TYR A 464 -13.68 -11.25 -14.03
C TYR A 464 -12.68 -12.04 -14.89
N TYR A 465 -11.45 -12.21 -14.40
CA TYR A 465 -10.42 -12.98 -15.10
C TYR A 465 -10.72 -14.49 -15.14
N ASP A 466 -11.49 -15.02 -14.17
CA ASP A 466 -12.00 -16.39 -14.19
C ASP A 466 -13.24 -16.58 -15.10
N GLY A 467 -13.66 -15.52 -15.82
CA GLY A 467 -14.79 -15.55 -16.75
C GLY A 467 -16.18 -15.60 -16.09
N LYS A 468 -16.26 -15.41 -14.77
CA LYS A 468 -17.49 -15.51 -13.96
C LYS A 468 -18.19 -14.18 -13.73
N ASN A 469 -17.50 -13.05 -13.95
CA ASN A 469 -18.04 -11.71 -13.78
C ASN A 469 -17.78 -10.81 -15.01
N PRO A 470 -18.28 -11.16 -16.22
CA PRO A 470 -17.86 -10.54 -17.48
C PRO A 470 -18.21 -9.04 -17.62
N ASP A 471 -19.20 -8.55 -16.87
CA ASP A 471 -19.62 -7.15 -16.82
C ASP A 471 -18.95 -6.35 -15.68
N TRP A 472 -18.02 -6.97 -14.94
CA TRP A 472 -17.29 -6.36 -13.82
C TRP A 472 -16.66 -5.00 -14.13
N PRO A 473 -16.01 -4.74 -15.29
CA PRO A 473 -15.43 -3.43 -15.56
C PRO A 473 -16.46 -2.29 -15.45
N MET A 474 -17.69 -2.51 -15.92
CA MET A 474 -18.75 -1.51 -15.77
C MET A 474 -19.22 -1.40 -14.32
N LYS A 475 -19.33 -2.53 -13.60
CA LYS A 475 -19.74 -2.56 -12.18
C LYS A 475 -18.78 -1.77 -11.30
N ILE A 476 -17.47 -2.02 -11.39
CA ILE A 476 -16.48 -1.36 -10.53
C ILE A 476 -16.39 0.14 -10.82
N LEU A 477 -16.38 0.54 -12.10
CA LEU A 477 -16.36 1.96 -12.48
C LEU A 477 -17.61 2.69 -12.03
N THR A 478 -18.79 2.05 -12.14
CA THR A 478 -20.06 2.63 -11.64
C THR A 478 -20.06 2.75 -10.13
N ALA A 479 -19.52 1.76 -9.43
CA ALA A 479 -19.44 1.77 -7.97
C ALA A 479 -18.52 2.91 -7.50
N GLU A 480 -17.33 3.07 -8.08
CA GLU A 480 -16.43 4.18 -7.75
C GLU A 480 -17.02 5.54 -8.13
N TYR A 481 -17.75 5.63 -9.25
CA TYR A 481 -18.47 6.85 -9.61
C TYR A 481 -19.52 7.23 -8.56
N ASN A 482 -20.32 6.26 -8.11
CA ASN A 482 -21.34 6.48 -7.09
C ASN A 482 -20.74 6.91 -5.73
N GLU A 483 -19.61 6.33 -5.33
CA GLU A 483 -18.89 6.75 -4.13
C GLU A 483 -18.34 8.17 -4.30
N ALA A 484 -17.63 8.44 -5.40
CA ALA A 484 -17.04 9.75 -5.67
C ALA A 484 -18.10 10.86 -5.74
N ILE A 485 -19.24 10.63 -6.41
CA ILE A 485 -20.30 11.64 -6.51
C ILE A 485 -20.99 11.86 -5.16
N SER A 486 -21.21 10.81 -4.37
CA SER A 486 -21.78 10.95 -3.02
C SER A 486 -20.89 11.79 -2.12
N LYS A 487 -19.56 11.58 -2.17
CA LYS A 487 -18.60 12.38 -1.41
C LYS A 487 -18.49 13.81 -1.94
N TYR A 488 -18.58 13.98 -3.26
CA TYR A 488 -18.59 15.31 -3.87
C TYR A 488 -19.82 16.10 -3.41
N GLU A 489 -21.00 15.49 -3.38
CA GLU A 489 -22.22 16.13 -2.86
C GLU A 489 -22.08 16.51 -1.38
N GLU A 490 -21.59 15.60 -0.53
CA GLU A 490 -21.29 15.90 0.89
C GLU A 490 -20.35 17.10 1.03
N MET A 491 -19.27 17.13 0.24
CA MET A 491 -18.36 18.26 0.21
C MET A 491 -19.07 19.54 -0.24
N MET A 492 -19.90 19.51 -1.27
CA MET A 492 -20.55 20.71 -1.79
C MET A 492 -21.58 21.29 -0.80
N GLU A 493 -22.24 20.45 -0.01
CA GLU A 493 -23.19 20.84 1.04
C GLU A 493 -22.53 21.35 2.33
N ASP A 494 -21.23 21.16 2.49
CA ASP A 494 -20.51 21.57 3.71
C ASP A 494 -20.35 23.09 3.83
N GLU A 495 -21.25 23.78 4.53
CA GLU A 495 -21.20 25.25 4.68
C GLU A 495 -20.24 25.75 5.79
N ARG A 496 -19.48 24.85 6.43
CA ARG A 496 -18.58 25.23 7.53
C ARG A 496 -17.51 26.22 7.07
N LEU A 497 -17.22 27.22 7.91
CA LEU A 497 -16.09 28.12 7.68
C LEU A 497 -14.77 27.41 8.03
N PRO A 498 -13.61 27.88 7.54
CA PRO A 498 -12.32 27.29 7.90
C PRO A 498 -12.10 27.14 9.41
N TYR A 499 -12.57 28.11 10.20
CA TYR A 499 -12.52 28.04 11.66
C TYR A 499 -13.30 26.85 12.24
N ASP A 500 -14.48 26.57 11.69
CA ASP A 500 -15.34 25.46 12.15
C ASP A 500 -14.73 24.11 11.74
N ILE A 501 -14.16 24.02 10.53
CA ILE A 501 -13.44 22.82 10.04
C ILE A 501 -12.27 22.49 10.98
N ILE A 502 -11.42 23.47 11.28
CA ILE A 502 -10.27 23.30 12.20
C ILE A 502 -10.76 22.89 13.60
N THR A 503 -11.80 23.54 14.11
CA THR A 503 -12.31 23.29 15.48
C THR A 503 -12.95 21.91 15.62
N THR A 504 -13.67 21.46 14.59
CA THR A 504 -14.30 20.13 14.58
C THR A 504 -13.32 19.02 14.21
N ASN A 505 -12.22 19.36 13.54
CA ASN A 505 -11.20 18.45 13.01
C ASN A 505 -11.83 17.30 12.21
N GLN A 506 -12.82 17.63 11.37
CA GLN A 506 -13.57 16.68 10.57
C GLN A 506 -13.58 17.16 9.12
N MET A 507 -12.95 16.41 8.23
CA MET A 507 -12.99 16.60 6.78
C MET A 507 -13.90 15.53 6.15
N PRO A 508 -14.46 15.78 4.94
CA PRO A 508 -15.15 14.74 4.22
C PRO A 508 -14.16 13.64 3.80
N GLN A 509 -14.71 12.47 3.46
CA GLN A 509 -13.88 11.34 3.01
C GLN A 509 -13.16 11.64 1.68
N HIS A 510 -12.11 10.86 1.42
CA HIS A 510 -11.25 11.03 0.26
C HIS A 510 -12.02 10.87 -1.06
N LEU A 511 -11.88 11.84 -1.96
CA LEU A 511 -12.70 11.98 -3.19
C LEU A 511 -12.07 11.37 -4.44
N VAL A 512 -10.75 11.14 -4.42
CA VAL A 512 -10.02 10.56 -5.57
C VAL A 512 -9.81 9.07 -5.31
N LEU A 513 -10.59 8.24 -5.97
CA LEU A 513 -10.57 6.79 -5.86
C LEU A 513 -9.84 6.20 -7.08
N THR A 514 -8.73 5.50 -6.84
CA THR A 514 -7.88 4.95 -7.91
C THR A 514 -7.91 3.43 -7.98
N LYS A 515 -8.61 2.75 -7.06
CA LYS A 515 -8.60 1.29 -6.93
C LYS A 515 -9.21 0.61 -8.16
N GLY A 516 -10.42 0.97 -8.54
CA GLY A 516 -11.08 0.47 -9.75
C GLY A 516 -10.37 0.92 -11.02
N LEU A 517 -9.95 2.18 -11.10
CA LEU A 517 -9.18 2.68 -12.25
C LEU A 517 -7.86 1.92 -12.46
N THR A 518 -7.08 1.66 -11.41
CA THR A 518 -5.84 0.88 -11.53
C THR A 518 -6.12 -0.55 -11.96
N GLN A 519 -7.12 -1.20 -11.37
CA GLN A 519 -7.48 -2.57 -11.73
C GLN A 519 -7.95 -2.68 -13.19
N VAL A 520 -8.83 -1.77 -13.64
CA VAL A 520 -9.36 -1.74 -15.01
C VAL A 520 -8.27 -1.39 -16.01
N THR A 521 -7.53 -0.31 -15.79
CA THR A 521 -6.59 0.20 -16.79
C THR A 521 -5.29 -0.60 -16.82
N MET A 522 -4.75 -1.00 -15.67
CA MET A 522 -3.40 -1.57 -15.54
C MET A 522 -3.38 -3.08 -15.24
N GLY A 523 -4.55 -3.69 -15.01
CA GLY A 523 -4.70 -5.13 -14.79
C GLY A 523 -3.96 -5.63 -13.55
N THR A 524 -4.11 -4.92 -12.44
CA THR A 524 -3.30 -5.08 -11.23
C THR A 524 -4.12 -4.96 -9.97
N PRO A 525 -3.76 -5.64 -8.86
CA PRO A 525 -4.27 -5.25 -7.56
C PRO A 525 -3.84 -3.82 -7.23
N GLN A 526 -4.60 -3.14 -6.38
CA GLN A 526 -4.16 -1.86 -5.82
C GLN A 526 -2.86 -2.09 -5.02
N ALA A 527 -1.94 -1.12 -5.01
CA ALA A 527 -0.79 -1.16 -4.11
C ALA A 527 -1.23 -1.37 -2.65
N THR A 528 -0.42 -2.10 -1.88
CA THR A 528 -0.67 -2.29 -0.44
C THR A 528 -0.67 -0.93 0.26
N TYR A 529 -1.79 -0.55 0.86
CA TYR A 529 -2.01 0.79 1.41
C TYR A 529 -0.99 1.22 2.47
N ASN A 530 -0.44 0.29 3.25
CA ASN A 530 0.59 0.58 4.25
C ASN A 530 2.01 0.62 3.63
N GLY A 531 2.17 1.33 2.52
CA GLY A 531 3.48 1.64 1.93
C GLY A 531 4.00 0.62 0.92
N GLY A 532 3.12 -0.05 0.18
CA GLY A 532 3.50 -0.89 -0.96
C GLY A 532 3.80 -0.06 -2.21
N LEU A 533 4.74 -0.52 -3.04
CA LEU A 533 4.96 0.06 -4.36
C LEU A 533 3.87 -0.36 -5.35
N MET A 534 3.59 0.51 -6.32
CA MET A 534 2.68 0.17 -7.42
C MET A 534 3.12 -1.10 -8.14
N ARG A 535 2.17 -1.99 -8.41
CA ARG A 535 2.34 -3.13 -9.31
C ARG A 535 1.56 -2.85 -10.58
N SER A 536 1.99 -3.39 -11.72
CA SER A 536 1.10 -3.44 -12.89
C SER A 536 1.44 -4.54 -13.86
N THR A 537 0.43 -4.99 -14.61
CA THR A 537 0.65 -5.82 -15.80
C THR A 537 1.14 -4.93 -16.94
N VAL A 538 0.47 -3.78 -17.14
CA VAL A 538 0.88 -2.75 -18.09
C VAL A 538 0.68 -1.34 -17.53
N ARG A 539 1.37 -0.37 -18.12
CA ARG A 539 1.28 1.05 -17.78
C ARG A 539 1.29 1.91 -19.04
N TYR A 540 0.64 3.08 -19.00
CA TYR A 540 0.47 3.95 -20.17
C TYR A 540 1.18 5.29 -20.04
N PHE A 541 1.52 5.86 -21.19
CA PHE A 541 2.08 7.20 -21.31
C PHE A 541 1.48 7.95 -22.50
N ASP A 542 1.30 9.25 -22.34
CA ASP A 542 0.88 10.14 -23.40
C ASP A 542 2.09 10.49 -24.26
N LYS A 543 2.15 9.92 -25.46
CA LYS A 543 3.27 10.13 -26.38
C LYS A 543 3.35 11.56 -26.89
N ASP A 544 2.20 12.20 -27.09
CA ASP A 544 2.13 13.52 -27.71
C ASP A 544 2.52 14.62 -26.72
N ARG A 545 2.15 14.45 -25.45
CA ARG A 545 2.48 15.38 -24.36
C ARG A 545 3.76 15.02 -23.59
N GLY A 546 4.28 13.80 -23.76
CA GLY A 546 5.51 13.35 -23.13
C GLY A 546 5.40 13.24 -21.60
N ARG A 547 4.30 12.63 -21.10
CA ARG A 547 4.04 12.47 -19.66
C ARG A 547 3.43 11.11 -19.32
N ALA A 548 3.44 10.75 -18.04
CA ALA A 548 2.74 9.56 -17.54
C ALA A 548 1.22 9.65 -17.74
N GLY A 549 0.60 8.48 -17.95
CA GLY A 549 -0.85 8.31 -18.03
C GLY A 549 -1.41 8.23 -19.43
N LEU A 550 -2.70 7.89 -19.51
CA LEU A 550 -3.45 7.86 -20.77
C LEU A 550 -3.57 9.28 -21.37
N PRO A 551 -3.49 9.44 -22.70
CA PRO A 551 -3.83 10.70 -23.34
C PRO A 551 -5.28 11.12 -23.05
N PRO A 552 -5.60 12.43 -23.16
CA PRO A 552 -6.97 12.92 -23.01
C PRO A 552 -7.97 12.14 -23.90
N ASN A 553 -9.17 11.89 -23.39
CA ASN A 553 -10.21 11.13 -24.11
C ASN A 553 -9.79 9.71 -24.55
N THR A 554 -8.84 9.09 -23.84
CA THR A 554 -8.45 7.70 -24.06
C THR A 554 -8.85 6.87 -22.86
N ALA A 555 -9.50 5.73 -23.11
CA ALA A 555 -9.84 4.75 -22.08
C ALA A 555 -9.07 3.45 -22.33
N ALA A 556 -8.78 2.70 -21.26
CA ALA A 556 -8.03 1.46 -21.33
C ALA A 556 -8.62 0.38 -20.42
N LEU A 557 -8.66 -0.86 -20.90
CA LEU A 557 -9.11 -2.01 -20.13
C LEU A 557 -8.14 -3.18 -20.33
N VAL A 558 -7.61 -3.72 -19.23
CA VAL A 558 -6.93 -5.02 -19.22
C VAL A 558 -7.96 -6.10 -18.94
N ASP A 559 -8.35 -6.80 -19.99
CA ASP A 559 -9.43 -7.78 -19.96
C ASP A 559 -8.97 -9.23 -19.81
N GLU A 560 -7.65 -9.45 -19.79
CA GLU A 560 -7.06 -10.75 -19.61
C GLU A 560 -5.66 -10.62 -19.01
N ILE A 561 -5.33 -11.49 -18.05
CA ILE A 561 -4.00 -11.61 -17.45
C ILE A 561 -3.56 -13.06 -17.52
N ARG A 562 -2.31 -13.31 -17.92
CA ARG A 562 -1.73 -14.64 -18.07
C ARG A 562 -0.26 -14.64 -17.62
N PRO A 563 0.34 -15.81 -17.35
CA PRO A 563 1.76 -15.90 -17.06
C PRO A 563 2.66 -15.34 -18.16
N ASP A 564 2.22 -15.46 -19.42
CA ASP A 564 2.97 -15.15 -20.64
C ASP A 564 2.37 -13.98 -21.45
N GLY A 565 1.46 -13.19 -20.88
CA GLY A 565 0.86 -12.07 -21.61
C GLY A 565 -0.37 -11.44 -20.98
N ALA A 566 -0.97 -10.51 -21.71
CA ALA A 566 -2.16 -9.79 -21.30
C ALA A 566 -3.05 -9.40 -22.50
N GLY A 567 -4.35 -9.27 -22.24
CA GLY A 567 -5.33 -8.68 -23.15
C GLY A 567 -5.54 -7.20 -22.81
N ILE A 568 -5.47 -6.33 -23.82
CA ILE A 568 -5.55 -4.87 -23.64
C ILE A 568 -6.53 -4.29 -24.65
N GLN A 569 -7.52 -3.55 -24.20
CA GLN A 569 -8.39 -2.73 -25.04
C GLN A 569 -8.04 -1.26 -24.88
N LEU A 570 -7.93 -0.55 -25.99
CA LEU A 570 -7.73 0.90 -26.03
C LEU A 570 -8.81 1.55 -26.89
N VAL A 571 -9.37 2.65 -26.39
CA VAL A 571 -10.47 3.37 -27.05
C VAL A 571 -10.16 4.86 -27.07
N ASN A 572 -10.19 5.47 -28.26
CA ASN A 572 -10.20 6.92 -28.40
C ASN A 572 -11.65 7.41 -28.46
N THR A 573 -12.10 8.08 -27.39
CA THR A 573 -13.46 8.64 -27.29
C THR A 573 -13.59 10.01 -27.94
N ASN A 574 -12.51 10.57 -28.51
CA ASN A 574 -12.51 11.84 -29.24
C ASN A 574 -12.94 11.63 -30.71
N HIS A 575 -13.67 12.61 -31.28
CA HIS A 575 -14.19 12.56 -32.65
C HIS A 575 -13.35 13.32 -33.68
N GLY A 576 -12.37 14.13 -33.24
CA GLY A 576 -11.58 15.01 -34.11
C GLY A 576 -10.06 14.79 -34.03
N GLU A 577 -9.54 14.20 -32.96
CA GLU A 577 -8.10 14.10 -32.71
C GLU A 577 -7.62 12.64 -32.61
N THR A 578 -6.51 12.35 -33.28
CA THR A 578 -5.75 11.11 -33.07
C THR A 578 -5.04 11.17 -31.71
N ARG A 579 -5.04 10.06 -30.97
CA ARG A 579 -4.28 9.90 -29.72
C ARG A 579 -3.18 8.88 -29.91
N ARG A 580 -2.00 9.14 -29.34
CA ARG A 580 -0.88 8.18 -29.35
C ARG A 580 -0.53 7.77 -27.93
N VAL A 581 -0.70 6.48 -27.66
CA VAL A 581 -0.45 5.87 -26.36
C VAL A 581 0.85 5.07 -26.44
N ILE A 582 1.73 5.20 -25.47
CA ILE A 582 2.80 4.23 -25.24
C ILE A 582 2.29 3.22 -24.23
N VAL A 583 2.35 1.93 -24.55
CA VAL A 583 2.04 0.83 -23.64
C VAL A 583 3.37 0.24 -23.18
N GLN A 584 3.60 0.22 -21.86
CA GLN A 584 4.76 -0.37 -21.22
C GLN A 584 4.38 -1.66 -20.49
N ALA A 585 5.24 -2.67 -20.54
CA ALA A 585 5.12 -3.91 -19.79
C ALA A 585 5.64 -3.71 -18.36
N GLY A 586 4.80 -3.94 -17.36
CA GLY A 586 5.12 -3.68 -15.95
C GLY A 586 5.05 -2.20 -15.53
N ALA A 587 5.06 -1.96 -14.23
CA ALA A 587 4.94 -0.61 -13.65
C ALA A 587 6.22 0.21 -13.86
N PHE A 588 7.36 -0.47 -13.91
CA PHE A 588 8.72 0.05 -13.93
C PHE A 588 9.56 -0.50 -15.09
N GLY A 589 8.91 -1.09 -16.10
CA GLY A 589 9.58 -1.67 -17.27
C GLY A 589 10.33 -2.98 -16.95
N GLU A 590 9.94 -3.66 -15.87
CA GLU A 590 10.51 -4.92 -15.39
C GLU A 590 10.13 -6.14 -16.27
N HIS A 591 9.19 -5.96 -17.20
CA HIS A 591 8.75 -6.97 -18.16
C HIS A 591 9.18 -6.60 -19.58
N ASP A 592 9.16 -7.56 -20.50
CA ASP A 592 9.31 -7.34 -21.95
C ASP A 592 8.11 -7.88 -22.70
N PHE A 593 7.61 -7.13 -23.68
CA PHE A 593 6.70 -7.67 -24.68
C PHE A 593 7.46 -8.54 -25.70
N THR A 594 6.91 -9.70 -26.02
CA THR A 594 7.43 -10.58 -27.07
C THR A 594 6.83 -10.19 -28.42
N GLU A 595 5.53 -10.36 -28.56
CA GLU A 595 4.74 -10.04 -29.75
C GLU A 595 3.39 -9.44 -29.36
N VAL A 596 2.72 -8.78 -30.31
CA VAL A 596 1.37 -8.27 -30.14
C VAL A 596 0.53 -8.72 -31.31
N ALA A 597 -0.56 -9.44 -31.02
CA ALA A 597 -1.57 -9.87 -31.98
C ALA A 597 -2.80 -8.95 -31.89
N PHE A 598 -3.36 -8.56 -33.03
CA PHE A 598 -4.54 -7.71 -33.11
C PHE A 598 -5.27 -7.85 -34.45
N HIS A 599 -6.58 -7.60 -34.43
CA HIS A 599 -7.40 -7.64 -35.63
C HIS A 599 -7.43 -6.27 -36.32
N ARG A 600 -7.21 -6.26 -37.65
CA ARG A 600 -7.46 -5.07 -38.49
C ARG A 600 -8.75 -5.24 -39.24
N GLU A 601 -9.51 -4.15 -39.34
CA GLU A 601 -10.77 -4.14 -40.06
C GLU A 601 -10.54 -4.49 -41.54
N GLY A 602 -11.15 -5.58 -42.00
CA GLY A 602 -11.03 -6.09 -43.37
C GLY A 602 -10.06 -7.25 -43.56
N ASP A 603 -9.30 -7.65 -42.53
CA ASP A 603 -8.42 -8.82 -42.57
C ASP A 603 -9.19 -10.11 -42.23
N ASP A 604 -8.80 -11.25 -42.82
CA ASP A 604 -9.41 -12.57 -42.54
C ASP A 604 -8.91 -13.21 -41.23
N GLY A 605 -7.95 -12.59 -40.54
CA GLY A 605 -7.34 -13.09 -39.30
C GLY A 605 -6.57 -12.01 -38.53
N ASP A 606 -5.92 -12.41 -37.45
CA ASP A 606 -5.13 -11.47 -36.64
C ASP A 606 -3.77 -11.18 -37.28
N THR A 607 -3.38 -9.91 -37.23
CA THR A 607 -2.01 -9.48 -37.51
C THR A 607 -1.16 -9.69 -36.26
N VAL A 608 -0.01 -10.34 -36.39
CA VAL A 608 0.97 -10.50 -35.31
C VAL A 608 2.22 -9.70 -35.62
N LEU A 609 2.65 -8.84 -34.70
CA LEU A 609 3.86 -8.04 -34.83
C LEU A 609 4.85 -8.34 -33.70
N PRO A 610 6.13 -8.59 -34.00
CA PRO A 610 7.16 -8.66 -32.96
C PRO A 610 7.38 -7.28 -32.33
N VAL A 611 7.57 -7.25 -31.01
CA VAL A 611 7.93 -6.04 -30.26
C VAL A 611 9.33 -6.18 -29.67
N HIS A 612 9.60 -7.28 -28.97
CA HIS A 612 10.87 -7.57 -28.30
C HIS A 612 11.42 -6.38 -27.50
N GLY A 613 10.65 -5.89 -26.52
CA GLY A 613 11.10 -4.86 -25.61
C GLY A 613 10.04 -4.36 -24.64
N LYS A 614 10.43 -3.43 -23.78
CA LYS A 614 9.63 -2.90 -22.66
C LYS A 614 8.33 -2.20 -23.07
N ALA A 615 8.23 -1.70 -24.30
CA ALA A 615 7.09 -0.88 -24.72
C ALA A 615 6.87 -0.80 -26.24
N PHE A 616 5.63 -0.54 -26.64
CA PHE A 616 5.22 -0.23 -28.03
C PHE A 616 4.25 0.95 -28.07
N VAL A 617 3.96 1.46 -29.28
CA VAL A 617 3.09 2.61 -29.48
C VAL A 617 1.79 2.18 -30.16
N VAL A 618 0.67 2.71 -29.68
CA VAL A 618 -0.64 2.56 -30.32
C VAL A 618 -1.11 3.94 -30.78
N GLU A 619 -1.32 4.08 -32.08
CA GLU A 619 -2.00 5.23 -32.66
C GLU A 619 -3.50 4.91 -32.77
N LEU A 620 -4.32 5.76 -32.17
CA LEU A 620 -5.77 5.66 -32.13
C LEU A 620 -6.35 6.85 -32.91
N PRO A 621 -6.66 6.71 -34.21
CA PRO A 621 -7.42 7.71 -34.95
C PRO A 621 -8.76 8.05 -34.28
N PRO A 622 -9.41 9.15 -34.66
CA PRO A 622 -10.66 9.56 -34.03
C PRO A 622 -11.72 8.46 -34.02
N SER A 623 -12.36 8.25 -32.86
CA SER A 623 -13.44 7.27 -32.67
C SER A 623 -13.07 5.82 -33.03
N THR A 624 -11.80 5.46 -32.84
CA THR A 624 -11.33 4.08 -33.04
C THR A 624 -11.15 3.33 -31.72
N ALA A 625 -11.25 2.00 -31.82
CA ALA A 625 -10.92 1.09 -30.73
C ALA A 625 -10.09 -0.09 -31.26
N ILE A 626 -9.25 -0.66 -30.40
CA ILE A 626 -8.45 -1.84 -30.71
C ILE A 626 -8.34 -2.74 -29.48
N ARG A 627 -8.39 -4.06 -29.71
CA ARG A 627 -8.01 -5.09 -28.73
C ARG A 627 -6.68 -5.68 -29.16
N LEU A 628 -5.76 -5.75 -28.23
CA LEU A 628 -4.41 -6.27 -28.38
C LEU A 628 -4.27 -7.49 -27.48
N ASN A 629 -3.71 -8.56 -28.03
CA ASN A 629 -3.21 -9.67 -27.25
C ASN A 629 -1.68 -9.57 -27.23
N ALA A 630 -1.11 -9.17 -26.09
CA ALA A 630 0.31 -8.89 -25.94
C ALA A 630 1.00 -10.05 -25.20
N GLY A 631 1.91 -10.73 -25.88
CA GLY A 631 2.79 -11.71 -25.26
C GLY A 631 3.87 -11.02 -24.42
N MET A 632 4.29 -11.64 -23.32
CA MET A 632 5.14 -11.02 -22.31
C MET A 632 6.09 -12.01 -21.63
N ASN A 633 7.33 -11.60 -21.40
CA ASN A 633 8.24 -12.21 -20.46
C ASN A 633 8.30 -11.35 -19.20
N ARG A 634 7.99 -11.94 -18.05
CA ARG A 634 7.89 -11.22 -16.77
C ARG A 634 9.22 -11.21 -16.03
N TYR A 635 9.46 -10.12 -15.32
CA TYR A 635 10.64 -9.85 -14.48
C TYR A 635 12.01 -10.14 -15.14
N VAL A 636 12.15 -9.83 -16.43
CA VAL A 636 13.40 -10.06 -17.19
C VAL A 636 14.33 -8.85 -17.25
N ASN A 637 13.86 -7.67 -16.79
CA ASN A 637 14.58 -6.41 -16.85
C ASN A 637 14.85 -5.84 -15.45
N LYS A 638 15.88 -4.99 -15.35
CA LYS A 638 16.06 -4.14 -14.17
C LYS A 638 14.92 -3.10 -14.11
N PRO A 639 14.16 -3.02 -13.01
CA PRO A 639 13.09 -2.05 -12.87
C PRO A 639 13.66 -0.64 -12.72
N SER A 640 12.97 0.37 -13.23
CA SER A 640 13.32 1.78 -13.06
C SER A 640 12.10 2.68 -13.16
N TYR A 641 12.16 3.87 -12.54
CA TYR A 641 11.19 4.92 -12.84
C TYR A 641 11.36 5.55 -14.23
N ALA A 642 12.47 5.29 -14.94
CA ALA A 642 12.72 5.86 -16.26
C ALA A 642 11.54 5.62 -17.22
N PHE A 643 10.99 6.71 -17.77
CA PHE A 643 9.94 6.62 -18.78
C PHE A 643 10.48 6.05 -20.09
N PRO A 644 9.61 5.49 -20.96
CA PRO A 644 10.06 4.83 -22.19
C PRO A 644 10.95 5.68 -23.11
N TRP A 645 10.87 7.01 -23.04
CA TRP A 645 11.73 7.91 -23.83
C TRP A 645 13.00 8.38 -23.11
N HIS A 646 13.16 8.12 -21.82
CA HIS A 646 14.37 8.41 -21.06
C HIS A 646 15.52 7.43 -21.39
N GLY A 647 15.19 6.22 -21.85
CA GLY A 647 16.16 5.14 -22.03
C GLY A 647 16.50 4.52 -20.68
N GLU A 648 17.79 4.28 -20.41
CA GLU A 648 18.25 3.62 -19.18
C GLU A 648 18.53 4.60 -18.02
N SER A 649 18.41 5.93 -18.23
CA SER A 649 18.70 6.92 -17.20
C SER A 649 17.63 8.00 -17.11
N ILE A 650 17.31 8.41 -15.88
CA ILE A 650 16.32 9.45 -15.60
C ILE A 650 16.99 10.82 -15.77
N PRO A 651 16.43 11.74 -16.58
CA PRO A 651 17.00 13.07 -16.83
C PRO A 651 16.73 14.03 -15.67
N ILE A 652 17.25 13.70 -14.48
CA ILE A 652 17.14 14.53 -13.28
C ILE A 652 18.04 15.77 -13.44
N PRO A 653 17.51 16.99 -13.29
CA PRO A 653 18.33 18.19 -13.27
C PRO A 653 19.16 18.23 -11.99
N PHE A 654 20.44 18.62 -12.09
CA PHE A 654 21.38 18.67 -10.95
C PHE A 654 21.75 17.30 -10.35
N HIS A 655 22.17 16.35 -11.20
CA HIS A 655 22.76 15.08 -10.75
C HIS A 655 24.01 15.34 -9.89
N GLU A 656 23.96 14.92 -8.62
CA GLU A 656 25.11 14.67 -7.74
C GLU A 656 25.18 13.19 -7.36
#